data_AF-A0A674B6M8-F1
#
_entry.id   AF-A0A674B6M8-F1
#
_cell.length_a   1.000
_cell.length_b   1.000
_cell.length_c   1.000
_cell.angle_alpha   90.00
_cell.angle_beta   90.00
_cell.angle_gamma   90.00
#
_symmetry.space_group_name_H-M   'P 1'
#
loop_
_entity.id
_entity.type
_entity.pdbx_description
1 polymer ?
#
loop_
_entity_poly.entity_id
_entity_poly.type
_entity_poly.pdbx_seq_one_letter_code
_entity_poly.pdbx_strand_id
1 'polypeptide(L)'
;QMCSSGHRRVNSSVFQGVCEPCDCHGHATQCDDITRQCLGCTDHTTGFHCDECIPGFYGEANKGTPKERQPCACPFNISSNNPTCHVGLRGELICDRWQPGYTGARCDKCINGYFGQPVVKGGLCQPCRGNGNLDLASRRSCDTITGSCLRCRDGYGGTNCDTCAEGFYGDAIEAKHCQRCQCHNTYDIQSRGGCVPSKCDTFRSKSFDCNKSAQYQCQTGVTGPKCDQCAPGHFNFQEGGCTPCQCAHVGNNSDGNAGKCICPPNTVWERCDKCVPNHWGHDIMAGCKACGCNQVGSLTQQCNPNTGCCLCREQCHGKKCSECRLGYRDFPQCISCNCNVAVSDIQTCDADQDVCACVDRTGQCSCKANIQGLKCDKCTLGTFGLSTRNPLGCSQCYCFGMTSNCTGPHPHLSLKPEQTKLPLVDNDNQQETTRGVTFQHPEIIANADLVTQKLTEPYYWRLPEQFQASMITAYGGKLKYAIYFEGRDETGRTSYKPQVIIKGVSNRDKVMVRHMQGLQIGQLTRHEINMTEVRTWKYEDKKAMTREDFMDVLFYVDYVLIKTSHGNMMRHSRISEISMEVVEEGRPSVEREWAHQIEKCDCPLGYSGLSCVSVGCAASRADIGSCVQCQCNGHSEACDPETSICQNCQHNTEGDRCERCAPEYYGVVRGRPGDCKPCAFTEAQLNEGLNDYHCAACPEGHVGKYCERCATGYHSDPRAPGGKCEQCKCDTYGAWPQPCDLRSGQCRCHPWATGRTCIQCMERHVCGPSGIMCTHTNITY
;
A
#
# COMPACT_ATOMS: atom_id res chain seq x y z
N GLN A 1 -21.29 61.29 -9.34
CA GLN A 1 -21.85 59.92 -9.34
C GLN A 1 -20.82 59.02 -9.99
N MET A 2 -20.33 57.98 -9.30
CA MET A 2 -19.37 56.99 -9.85
C MET A 2 -20.09 55.68 -10.14
N CYS A 3 -19.70 54.97 -11.19
CA CYS A 3 -20.23 53.63 -11.44
C CYS A 3 -19.79 52.71 -10.31
N SER A 4 -20.63 51.73 -9.96
CA SER A 4 -20.30 50.68 -9.01
C SER A 4 -19.09 49.87 -9.48
N SER A 5 -18.35 49.27 -8.55
CA SER A 5 -17.17 48.44 -8.87
C SER A 5 -17.50 47.40 -9.96
N GLY A 6 -16.61 47.27 -10.94
CA GLY A 6 -16.79 46.39 -12.10
C GLY A 6 -17.69 46.92 -13.22
N HIS A 7 -18.05 48.21 -13.20
CA HIS A 7 -18.83 48.87 -14.25
C HIS A 7 -18.15 50.17 -14.72
N ARG A 8 -18.21 50.45 -16.02
CA ARG A 8 -17.66 51.65 -16.69
C ARG A 8 -18.77 52.53 -17.29
N ARG A 9 -18.44 53.79 -17.60
CA ARG A 9 -19.38 54.70 -18.26
C ARG A 9 -19.43 54.50 -19.77
N VAL A 10 -20.64 54.54 -20.31
CA VAL A 10 -20.86 54.63 -21.76
C VAL A 10 -20.75 56.10 -22.18
N ASN A 11 -19.96 56.40 -23.22
CA ASN A 11 -19.78 57.75 -23.81
C ASN A 11 -19.23 58.85 -22.88
N SER A 12 -18.59 58.49 -21.76
CA SER A 12 -17.86 59.41 -20.88
C SER A 12 -18.71 60.57 -20.30
N SER A 13 -20.04 60.41 -20.25
CA SER A 13 -20.97 61.40 -19.69
C SER A 13 -20.91 61.41 -18.15
N VAL A 14 -20.54 62.58 -17.60
CA VAL A 14 -20.23 62.75 -16.16
C VAL A 14 -21.50 62.89 -15.31
N PHE A 15 -22.64 63.22 -15.91
CA PHE A 15 -23.92 63.45 -15.24
C PHE A 15 -25.05 62.66 -15.93
N GLN A 16 -25.82 61.86 -15.16
CA GLN A 16 -26.86 60.93 -15.67
C GLN A 16 -26.37 59.91 -16.73
N GLY A 17 -25.08 59.57 -16.73
CA GLY A 17 -24.51 58.57 -17.64
C GLY A 17 -24.93 57.14 -17.33
N VAL A 18 -25.01 56.30 -18.36
CA VAL A 18 -25.31 54.87 -18.24
C VAL A 18 -24.03 54.11 -17.90
N CYS A 19 -24.10 53.25 -16.87
CA CYS A 19 -22.99 52.37 -16.48
C CYS A 19 -23.21 50.97 -17.07
N GLU A 20 -22.21 50.44 -17.76
CA GLU A 20 -22.18 49.09 -18.30
C GLU A 20 -21.11 48.24 -17.59
N PRO A 21 -21.29 46.91 -17.49
CA PRO A 21 -20.26 46.03 -16.98
C PRO A 21 -18.94 46.19 -17.72
N CYS A 22 -17.83 46.02 -17.00
CA CYS A 22 -16.51 45.96 -17.60
C CYS A 22 -16.41 44.77 -18.56
N ASP A 23 -16.08 45.04 -19.82
CA ASP A 23 -15.79 43.99 -20.80
C ASP A 23 -14.28 43.70 -20.81
N CYS A 24 -13.90 42.73 -20.00
CA CYS A 24 -12.51 42.28 -19.82
C CYS A 24 -12.34 40.80 -20.18
N HIS A 25 -13.26 40.25 -20.98
CA HIS A 25 -13.32 38.85 -21.38
C HIS A 25 -13.25 37.83 -20.23
N GLY A 26 -13.57 38.23 -18.99
CA GLY A 26 -13.49 37.40 -17.79
C GLY A 26 -12.12 37.39 -17.09
N HIS A 27 -11.16 38.19 -17.55
CA HIS A 27 -9.79 38.25 -17.01
C HIS A 27 -9.52 39.45 -16.10
N ALA A 28 -10.50 40.32 -15.88
CA ALA A 28 -10.44 41.33 -14.83
C ALA A 28 -11.85 41.63 -14.35
N THR A 29 -11.98 41.86 -13.04
CA THR A 29 -13.26 42.23 -12.41
C THR A 29 -13.42 43.74 -12.27
N GLN A 30 -12.37 44.51 -12.55
CA GLN A 30 -12.34 45.96 -12.43
C GLN A 30 -11.78 46.57 -13.71
N CYS A 31 -12.34 47.72 -14.09
CA CYS A 31 -11.85 48.54 -15.18
C CYS A 31 -12.01 50.01 -14.80
N ASP A 32 -11.18 50.86 -15.39
CA ASP A 32 -11.20 52.29 -15.17
C ASP A 32 -12.48 52.92 -15.76
N ASP A 33 -13.16 53.75 -14.97
CA ASP A 33 -14.52 54.23 -15.29
C ASP A 33 -14.56 55.27 -16.42
N ILE A 34 -13.41 55.85 -16.79
CA ILE A 34 -13.26 56.89 -17.81
C ILE A 34 -12.52 56.36 -19.04
N THR A 35 -11.33 55.83 -18.83
CA THR A 35 -10.46 55.30 -19.89
C THR A 35 -10.96 53.98 -20.41
N ARG A 36 -11.83 53.26 -19.68
CA ARG A 36 -12.43 51.97 -20.06
C ARG A 36 -11.45 50.80 -20.11
N GLN A 37 -10.22 50.99 -19.63
CA GLN A 37 -9.18 49.99 -19.59
C GLN A 37 -9.37 49.03 -18.41
N CYS A 38 -9.23 47.72 -18.66
CA CYS A 38 -9.27 46.71 -17.62
C CYS A 38 -8.05 46.81 -16.69
N LEU A 39 -8.29 46.76 -15.37
CA LEU A 39 -7.27 46.93 -14.34
C LEU A 39 -6.90 45.58 -13.74
N GLY A 40 -5.62 45.22 -13.85
CA GLY A 40 -5.09 43.99 -13.26
C GLY A 40 -5.53 42.72 -13.96
N CYS A 41 -5.34 42.64 -15.28
CA CYS A 41 -5.61 41.43 -16.06
C CYS A 41 -4.93 40.19 -15.44
N THR A 42 -5.73 39.13 -15.23
CA THR A 42 -5.30 37.84 -14.67
C THR A 42 -5.11 36.80 -15.79
N ASP A 43 -4.75 35.58 -15.42
CA ASP A 43 -4.64 34.44 -16.35
C ASP A 43 -3.64 34.64 -17.52
N HIS A 44 -2.61 35.47 -17.35
CA HIS A 44 -1.60 35.74 -18.37
C HIS A 44 -2.11 36.52 -19.60
N THR A 45 -3.10 37.41 -19.42
CA THR A 45 -3.48 38.42 -20.44
C THR A 45 -3.05 39.84 -20.08
N THR A 46 -3.01 40.67 -21.11
CA THR A 46 -2.70 42.10 -21.11
C THR A 46 -3.53 42.75 -22.22
N GLY A 47 -3.31 44.04 -22.47
CA GLY A 47 -4.08 44.81 -23.44
C GLY A 47 -5.22 45.56 -22.76
N PHE A 48 -5.94 46.34 -23.55
CA PHE A 48 -6.93 47.28 -23.03
C PHE A 48 -8.18 46.57 -22.49
N HIS A 49 -8.52 45.42 -23.08
CA HIS A 49 -9.63 44.55 -22.68
C HIS A 49 -9.18 43.21 -22.09
N CYS A 50 -7.90 43.09 -21.72
CA CYS A 50 -7.28 41.80 -21.38
C CYS A 50 -7.39 40.76 -22.52
N ASP A 51 -7.37 41.25 -23.76
CA ASP A 51 -7.58 40.55 -25.03
C ASP A 51 -6.28 40.17 -25.76
N GLU A 52 -5.13 40.44 -25.14
CA GLU A 52 -3.81 40.06 -25.64
C GLU A 52 -3.11 39.15 -24.65
N CYS A 53 -2.31 38.18 -25.11
CA CYS A 53 -1.47 37.39 -24.20
C CYS A 53 -0.27 38.22 -23.71
N ILE A 54 0.14 38.06 -22.46
CA ILE A 54 1.41 38.65 -22.00
C ILE A 54 2.58 38.04 -22.80
N PRO A 55 3.68 38.81 -23.02
CA PRO A 55 4.87 38.29 -23.70
C PRO A 55 5.37 36.97 -23.08
N GLY A 56 5.60 35.97 -23.92
CA GLY A 56 6.02 34.63 -23.50
C GLY A 56 4.87 33.62 -23.31
N PHE A 57 3.63 34.01 -23.62
CA PHE A 57 2.47 33.12 -23.65
C PHE A 57 1.73 33.26 -24.99
N TYR A 58 1.11 32.17 -25.44
CA TYR A 58 0.31 32.12 -26.66
C TYR A 58 -1.02 31.40 -26.43
N GLY A 59 -2.03 31.72 -27.22
CA GLY A 59 -3.37 31.17 -27.10
C GLY A 59 -4.46 32.18 -27.48
N GLU A 60 -5.72 31.83 -27.24
CA GLU A 60 -6.85 32.72 -27.47
C GLU A 60 -7.14 33.54 -26.20
N ALA A 61 -6.76 34.82 -26.21
CA ALA A 61 -6.92 35.72 -25.06
C ALA A 61 -8.36 36.23 -24.84
N ASN A 62 -9.26 36.00 -25.80
CA ASN A 62 -10.64 36.51 -25.77
C ASN A 62 -11.61 35.58 -25.02
N LYS A 63 -11.11 34.44 -24.53
CA LYS A 63 -11.90 33.41 -23.87
C LYS A 63 -11.59 33.40 -22.37
N GLY A 64 -12.62 33.59 -21.55
CA GLY A 64 -12.56 33.70 -20.08
C GLY A 64 -12.04 32.52 -19.28
N THR A 65 -11.26 31.60 -19.88
CA THR A 65 -10.72 30.42 -19.19
C THR A 65 -9.19 30.50 -19.01
N PRO A 66 -8.63 30.11 -17.84
CA PRO A 66 -7.18 30.15 -17.61
C PRO A 66 -6.37 29.10 -18.39
N LYS A 67 -7.01 28.03 -18.88
CA LYS A 67 -6.34 26.84 -19.44
C LYS A 67 -5.86 26.98 -20.88
N GLU A 68 -6.31 28.02 -21.59
CA GLU A 68 -6.05 28.19 -23.02
C GLU A 68 -4.77 28.98 -23.34
N ARG A 69 -4.16 29.61 -22.32
CA ARG A 69 -2.89 30.35 -22.46
C ARG A 69 -1.72 29.48 -22.03
N GLN A 70 -0.88 29.12 -23.00
CA GLN A 70 0.25 28.23 -22.80
C GLN A 70 1.57 29.00 -22.87
N PRO A 71 2.56 28.66 -22.05
CA PRO A 71 3.87 29.31 -22.11
C PRO A 71 4.61 28.94 -23.40
N CYS A 72 5.32 29.91 -23.97
CA CYS A 72 6.19 29.73 -25.12
C CYS A 72 7.37 28.81 -24.78
N ALA A 73 7.45 27.65 -25.44
CA ALA A 73 8.52 26.67 -25.21
C ALA A 73 9.56 26.71 -26.35
N CYS A 74 10.50 27.65 -26.26
CA CYS A 74 11.45 28.01 -27.32
C CYS A 74 12.92 27.98 -26.84
N PRO A 75 13.61 26.82 -26.74
CA PRO A 75 13.20 25.43 -26.95
C PRO A 75 12.69 24.73 -25.66
N PHE A 76 12.86 25.37 -24.50
CA PHE A 76 12.37 24.91 -23.20
C PHE A 76 11.42 25.93 -22.57
N ASN A 77 10.64 25.49 -21.59
CA ASN A 77 9.82 26.36 -20.74
C ASN A 77 10.69 26.97 -19.61
N ILE A 78 11.66 27.81 -19.99
CA ILE A 78 12.59 28.45 -19.06
C ILE A 78 12.50 29.97 -19.29
N SER A 79 12.23 30.73 -18.24
CA SER A 79 12.04 32.19 -18.24
C SER A 79 13.29 33.02 -18.59
N SER A 80 14.30 32.45 -19.25
CA SER A 80 15.67 32.99 -19.28
C SER A 80 16.07 33.75 -20.55
N ASN A 81 15.17 34.06 -21.49
CA ASN A 81 15.39 35.12 -22.49
C ASN A 81 14.12 35.26 -23.33
N ASN A 82 13.28 36.25 -23.03
CA ASN A 82 11.89 36.42 -23.47
C ASN A 82 11.65 36.20 -25.00
N PRO A 83 11.33 34.97 -25.46
CA PRO A 83 10.95 34.72 -26.83
C PRO A 83 9.42 34.80 -26.89
N THR A 84 8.89 35.82 -27.54
CA THR A 84 7.49 35.83 -27.95
C THR A 84 7.28 34.73 -28.99
N CYS A 85 6.08 34.17 -29.04
CA CYS A 85 5.74 33.10 -29.97
C CYS A 85 4.28 33.22 -30.43
N HIS A 86 3.99 32.72 -31.62
CA HIS A 86 2.65 32.64 -32.17
C HIS A 86 2.40 31.28 -32.81
N VAL A 87 1.13 30.97 -33.07
CA VAL A 87 0.72 29.75 -33.76
C VAL A 87 0.68 30.02 -35.26
N GLY A 88 1.45 29.25 -36.03
CA GLY A 88 1.47 29.31 -37.49
C GLY A 88 0.18 28.75 -38.12
N LEU A 89 0.04 28.92 -39.43
CA LEU A 89 -1.14 28.52 -40.20
C LEU A 89 -1.44 27.00 -40.17
N ARG A 90 -0.49 26.15 -39.77
CA ARG A 90 -0.67 24.70 -39.64
C ARG A 90 -0.72 24.23 -38.17
N GLY A 91 -0.91 25.16 -37.23
CA GLY A 91 -1.00 24.85 -35.79
C GLY A 91 0.36 24.67 -35.09
N GLU A 92 1.47 24.98 -35.75
CA GLU A 92 2.81 24.88 -35.20
C GLU A 92 3.17 26.11 -34.34
N LEU A 93 3.84 25.90 -33.20
CA LEU A 93 4.35 27.00 -32.38
C LEU A 93 5.62 27.58 -33.01
N ILE A 94 5.59 28.85 -33.39
CA ILE A 94 6.69 29.58 -34.04
C ILE A 94 7.19 30.67 -33.09
N CYS A 95 8.47 30.63 -32.77
CA CYS A 95 9.11 31.64 -31.92
C CYS A 95 9.56 32.84 -32.78
N ASP A 96 9.27 34.06 -32.32
CA ASP A 96 9.44 35.27 -33.14
C ASP A 96 10.87 35.79 -33.14
N ARG A 97 11.67 35.45 -32.12
CA ARG A 97 13.03 35.95 -31.93
C ARG A 97 14.00 34.81 -31.65
N TRP A 98 14.87 34.54 -32.61
CA TRP A 98 16.01 33.63 -32.43
C TRP A 98 17.18 34.34 -31.76
N GLN A 99 17.84 33.66 -30.83
CA GLN A 99 19.18 34.06 -30.40
C GLN A 99 20.18 33.86 -31.56
N PRO A 100 21.25 34.67 -31.65
CA PRO A 100 22.30 34.47 -32.64
C PRO A 100 22.86 33.05 -32.54
N GLY A 101 22.91 32.33 -33.66
CA GLY A 101 23.36 30.93 -33.69
C GLY A 101 22.24 29.88 -33.74
N TYR A 102 20.97 30.26 -33.53
CA TYR A 102 19.83 29.34 -33.45
C TYR A 102 18.87 29.48 -34.64
N THR A 103 18.18 28.39 -34.97
CA THR A 103 17.18 28.31 -36.05
C THR A 103 16.15 27.22 -35.76
N GLY A 104 15.15 27.08 -36.62
CA GLY A 104 13.99 26.21 -36.43
C GLY A 104 12.82 26.93 -35.75
N ALA A 105 11.62 26.38 -35.92
CA ALA A 105 10.38 26.99 -35.41
C ALA A 105 10.39 27.16 -33.89
N ARG A 106 11.18 26.35 -33.17
CA ARG A 106 11.30 26.37 -31.70
C ARG A 106 12.69 26.70 -31.19
N CYS A 107 13.55 27.29 -32.01
CA CYS A 107 14.98 27.51 -31.67
C CYS A 107 15.71 26.20 -31.30
N ASP A 108 15.28 25.08 -31.90
CA ASP A 108 15.72 23.72 -31.59
C ASP A 108 16.97 23.28 -32.37
N LYS A 109 17.44 24.10 -33.31
CA LYS A 109 18.57 23.80 -34.20
C LYS A 109 19.59 24.93 -34.20
N CYS A 110 20.84 24.62 -34.53
CA CYS A 110 21.86 25.64 -34.77
C CYS A 110 21.89 26.05 -36.25
N ILE A 111 22.17 27.32 -36.53
CA ILE A 111 22.40 27.81 -37.90
C ILE A 111 23.70 27.23 -38.48
N ASN A 112 23.86 27.31 -39.79
CA ASN A 112 25.09 26.92 -40.46
C ASN A 112 26.30 27.68 -39.89
N GLY A 113 27.38 26.95 -39.54
CA GLY A 113 28.56 27.53 -38.87
C GLY A 113 28.53 27.50 -37.34
N TYR A 114 27.47 26.94 -36.73
CA TYR A 114 27.33 26.77 -35.28
C TYR A 114 27.06 25.29 -34.95
N PHE A 115 27.50 24.86 -33.77
CA PHE A 115 27.33 23.50 -33.27
C PHE A 115 26.84 23.50 -31.81
N GLY A 116 26.11 22.46 -31.42
CA GLY A 116 25.54 22.32 -30.08
C GLY A 116 24.20 21.59 -30.09
N GLN A 117 23.65 21.34 -28.91
CA GLN A 117 22.35 20.66 -28.74
C GLN A 117 21.37 21.53 -27.94
N PRO A 118 20.61 22.42 -28.61
CA PRO A 118 19.66 23.35 -27.97
C PRO A 118 18.53 22.69 -27.17
N VAL A 119 18.25 21.43 -27.50
CA VAL A 119 17.17 20.62 -26.90
C VAL A 119 17.59 19.91 -25.61
N VAL A 120 18.82 20.12 -25.12
CA VAL A 120 19.33 19.59 -23.85
C VAL A 120 19.49 20.75 -22.85
N LYS A 121 19.10 20.56 -21.59
CA LYS A 121 19.14 21.60 -20.55
C LYS A 121 20.58 22.09 -20.35
N GLY A 122 20.86 23.34 -20.72
CA GLY A 122 22.21 23.94 -20.70
C GLY A 122 22.99 23.84 -22.02
N GLY A 123 22.43 23.22 -23.07
CA GLY A 123 23.04 23.14 -24.39
C GLY A 123 22.85 24.45 -25.17
N LEU A 124 23.96 25.09 -25.53
CA LEU A 124 23.98 26.33 -26.30
C LEU A 124 24.55 26.12 -27.71
N CYS A 125 24.08 26.85 -28.71
CA CYS A 125 24.71 26.88 -30.03
C CYS A 125 25.96 27.76 -29.97
N GLN A 126 27.12 27.16 -30.21
CA GLN A 126 28.41 27.83 -30.21
C GLN A 126 28.96 27.92 -31.64
N PRO A 127 29.66 29.01 -32.01
CA PRO A 127 30.26 29.12 -33.33
C PRO A 127 31.37 28.08 -33.51
N CYS A 128 31.42 27.45 -34.68
CA CYS A 128 32.47 26.50 -35.03
C CYS A 128 33.85 27.19 -35.10
N ARG A 129 34.88 26.55 -34.54
CA ARG A 129 36.21 27.14 -34.36
C ARG A 129 37.08 26.96 -35.62
N GLY A 130 36.71 27.65 -36.70
CA GLY A 130 37.41 27.58 -37.99
C GLY A 130 38.48 28.66 -38.24
N ASN A 131 39.00 29.32 -37.19
CA ASN A 131 40.01 30.40 -37.25
C ASN A 131 39.72 31.55 -38.26
N GLY A 132 38.45 31.73 -38.65
CA GLY A 132 38.02 32.70 -39.67
C GLY A 132 38.23 32.24 -41.13
N ASN A 133 38.66 31.00 -41.33
CA ASN A 133 38.89 30.36 -42.63
C ASN A 133 37.78 29.35 -42.99
N LEU A 134 36.72 29.27 -42.18
CA LEU A 134 35.54 28.44 -42.47
C LEU A 134 34.71 29.06 -43.61
N ASP A 135 34.27 28.23 -44.56
CA ASP A 135 33.38 28.68 -45.63
C ASP A 135 31.91 28.63 -45.17
N LEU A 136 31.40 29.79 -44.75
CA LEU A 136 30.01 29.97 -44.30
C LEU A 136 29.00 30.09 -45.47
N ALA A 137 29.45 30.28 -46.72
CA ALA A 137 28.57 30.37 -47.87
C ALA A 137 28.03 28.99 -48.28
N SER A 138 28.81 27.93 -48.05
CA SER A 138 28.43 26.54 -48.30
C SER A 138 27.50 25.99 -47.22
N ARG A 139 26.45 25.24 -47.60
CA ARG A 139 25.60 24.53 -46.62
C ARG A 139 26.41 23.43 -45.90
N ARG A 140 26.19 23.26 -44.59
CA ARG A 140 26.93 22.34 -43.70
C ARG A 140 28.42 22.65 -43.62
N SER A 141 28.76 23.90 -43.28
CA SER A 141 30.13 24.37 -43.14
C SER A 141 30.93 23.62 -42.06
N CYS A 142 30.27 23.25 -40.97
CA CYS A 142 30.82 22.44 -39.89
C CYS A 142 29.76 21.45 -39.38
N ASP A 143 30.23 20.42 -38.70
CA ASP A 143 29.38 19.42 -38.07
C ASP A 143 28.63 20.02 -36.86
N THR A 144 27.31 19.87 -36.85
CA THR A 144 26.42 20.54 -35.89
C THR A 144 26.48 19.96 -34.47
N ILE A 145 27.18 18.84 -34.25
CA ILE A 145 27.29 18.18 -32.94
C ILE A 145 28.73 18.27 -32.40
N THR A 146 29.71 17.97 -33.25
CA THR A 146 31.14 17.90 -32.88
C THR A 146 31.87 19.22 -33.08
N GLY A 147 31.33 20.15 -33.89
CA GLY A 147 31.96 21.44 -34.19
C GLY A 147 33.13 21.38 -35.18
N SER A 148 33.42 20.20 -35.74
CA SER A 148 34.50 20.01 -36.71
C SER A 148 34.17 20.69 -38.04
N CYS A 149 35.14 21.41 -38.60
CA CYS A 149 34.99 22.11 -39.88
C CYS A 149 34.95 21.11 -41.04
N LEU A 150 33.87 21.13 -41.82
CA LEU A 150 33.66 20.23 -42.95
C LEU A 150 33.99 20.91 -44.29
N ARG A 151 33.88 22.25 -44.35
CA ARG A 151 34.14 23.06 -45.55
C ARG A 151 34.93 24.31 -45.19
N CYS A 152 36.24 24.26 -45.38
CA CYS A 152 37.11 25.43 -45.28
C CYS A 152 37.10 26.23 -46.59
N ARG A 153 37.46 27.51 -46.52
CA ARG A 153 37.66 28.37 -47.70
C ARG A 153 38.75 27.80 -48.59
N ASP A 154 38.67 28.09 -49.89
CA ASP A 154 39.62 27.57 -50.87
C ASP A 154 41.07 27.90 -50.48
N GLY A 155 41.95 26.90 -50.52
CA GLY A 155 43.34 26.99 -50.05
C GLY A 155 43.58 26.72 -48.56
N TYR A 156 42.55 26.49 -47.75
CA TYR A 156 42.65 26.17 -46.31
C TYR A 156 42.09 24.77 -45.98
N GLY A 157 42.66 24.09 -44.99
CA GLY A 157 42.34 22.72 -44.61
C GLY A 157 42.53 22.45 -43.10
N GLY A 158 42.28 21.21 -42.68
CA GLY A 158 42.30 20.81 -41.26
C GLY A 158 40.91 20.86 -40.59
N THR A 159 40.75 20.14 -39.47
CA THR A 159 39.46 20.03 -38.76
C THR A 159 39.00 21.34 -38.11
N ASN A 160 39.90 22.32 -38.00
CA ASN A 160 39.63 23.68 -37.53
C ASN A 160 40.02 24.75 -38.58
N CYS A 161 40.19 24.37 -39.84
CA CYS A 161 40.69 25.24 -40.92
C CYS A 161 41.99 25.98 -40.55
N ASP A 162 42.87 25.29 -39.83
CA ASP A 162 44.11 25.77 -39.21
C ASP A 162 45.37 25.39 -40.00
N THR A 163 45.24 24.67 -41.11
CA THR A 163 46.33 24.37 -42.04
C THR A 163 46.03 24.91 -43.42
N CYS A 164 47.05 25.06 -44.28
CA CYS A 164 46.78 25.26 -45.70
C CYS A 164 46.28 23.94 -46.31
N ALA A 165 45.38 24.03 -47.30
CA ALA A 165 44.92 22.88 -48.05
C ALA A 165 46.06 22.29 -48.90
N GLU A 166 45.90 21.04 -49.31
CA GLU A 166 46.86 20.35 -50.15
C GLU A 166 47.16 21.15 -51.44
N GLY A 167 48.44 21.41 -51.72
CA GLY A 167 48.89 22.25 -52.85
C GLY A 167 48.94 23.76 -52.58
N PHE A 168 48.77 24.19 -51.32
CA PHE A 168 48.92 25.57 -50.86
C PHE A 168 49.92 25.64 -49.72
N TYR A 169 50.71 26.73 -49.65
CA TYR A 169 51.70 26.96 -48.59
C TYR A 169 51.59 28.37 -48.02
N GLY A 170 52.05 28.55 -46.79
CA GLY A 170 51.96 29.82 -46.06
C GLY A 170 51.53 29.59 -44.62
N ASP A 171 51.05 30.64 -43.97
CA ASP A 171 50.53 30.59 -42.60
C ASP A 171 49.02 30.77 -42.61
N ALA A 172 48.31 29.72 -42.16
CA ALA A 172 46.87 29.63 -42.14
C ALA A 172 46.24 30.32 -40.92
N ILE A 173 47.01 30.64 -39.87
CA ILE A 173 46.46 31.08 -38.57
C ILE A 173 46.73 32.58 -38.34
N GLU A 174 47.98 33.04 -38.39
CA GLU A 174 48.30 34.45 -38.09
C GLU A 174 48.28 35.32 -39.35
N ALA A 175 48.99 34.92 -40.42
CA ALA A 175 49.03 35.68 -41.66
C ALA A 175 47.80 35.50 -42.56
N LYS A 176 47.02 34.43 -42.36
CA LYS A 176 45.86 34.04 -43.21
C LYS A 176 46.15 34.13 -44.70
N HIS A 177 47.29 33.56 -45.08
CA HIS A 177 47.87 33.75 -46.40
C HIS A 177 48.37 32.42 -46.96
N CYS A 178 47.43 31.54 -47.31
CA CYS A 178 47.72 30.30 -48.03
C CYS A 178 47.75 30.58 -49.54
N GLN A 179 48.94 30.52 -50.14
CA GLN A 179 49.14 30.74 -51.57
C GLN A 179 49.22 29.41 -52.30
N ARG A 180 48.56 29.34 -53.46
CA ARG A 180 48.61 28.17 -54.34
C ARG A 180 50.03 28.00 -54.88
N CYS A 181 50.60 26.81 -54.78
CA CYS A 181 51.90 26.52 -55.37
C CYS A 181 51.84 26.73 -56.89
N GLN A 182 52.53 27.75 -57.42
CA GLN A 182 52.66 27.95 -58.87
C GLN A 182 53.79 27.08 -59.40
N CYS A 183 53.44 25.88 -59.88
CA CYS A 183 54.38 24.97 -60.52
C CYS A 183 54.21 25.03 -62.04
N HIS A 184 55.14 25.68 -62.74
CA HIS A 184 55.40 25.40 -64.16
C HIS A 184 56.53 24.37 -64.21
N ASN A 185 56.41 23.39 -65.11
CA ASN A 185 57.22 22.17 -65.21
C ASN A 185 58.67 22.30 -64.66
N THR A 186 59.01 21.37 -63.78
CA THR A 186 60.28 21.16 -63.06
C THR A 186 60.44 21.87 -61.71
N TYR A 187 59.89 21.18 -60.70
CA TYR A 187 60.18 21.21 -59.26
C TYR A 187 59.67 22.39 -58.42
N ASP A 188 59.11 21.96 -57.29
CA ASP A 188 58.36 22.66 -56.26
C ASP A 188 59.27 23.36 -55.24
N ILE A 189 58.67 24.37 -54.63
CA ILE A 189 59.16 25.28 -53.61
C ILE A 189 59.40 24.52 -52.30
N GLN A 190 60.58 24.68 -51.70
CA GLN A 190 60.64 24.90 -50.26
C GLN A 190 61.48 26.14 -49.96
N SER A 191 60.87 27.04 -49.22
CA SER A 191 61.40 28.36 -48.91
C SER A 191 62.61 28.30 -47.98
N ARG A 192 63.60 29.14 -48.33
CA ARG A 192 64.68 29.73 -47.52
C ARG A 192 65.88 28.85 -47.15
N GLY A 193 66.90 28.88 -48.02
CA GLY A 193 68.30 28.89 -47.60
C GLY A 193 69.33 28.22 -48.52
N GLY A 194 69.81 28.94 -49.56
CA GLY A 194 71.19 28.90 -50.09
C GLY A 194 71.80 27.60 -50.69
N CYS A 195 72.22 27.65 -51.96
CA CYS A 195 72.96 26.59 -52.66
C CYS A 195 74.49 26.69 -52.52
N VAL A 196 75.19 25.55 -52.30
CA VAL A 196 76.62 25.31 -52.63
C VAL A 196 76.80 23.83 -53.09
N PRO A 197 77.67 23.49 -54.07
CA PRO A 197 77.58 22.25 -54.88
C PRO A 197 78.34 21.02 -54.36
N SER A 198 77.96 19.85 -54.89
CA SER A 198 78.35 18.48 -54.52
C SER A 198 79.46 17.85 -55.39
N LYS A 199 80.13 16.81 -54.85
CA LYS A 199 80.82 15.73 -55.59
C LYS A 199 80.36 14.37 -55.01
N CYS A 200 80.02 13.38 -55.86
CA CYS A 200 79.53 12.02 -55.47
C CYS A 200 80.37 10.86 -56.07
N ASP A 201 80.34 9.68 -55.42
CA ASP A 201 81.09 8.43 -55.72
C ASP A 201 80.17 7.16 -55.73
N THR A 202 80.54 6.08 -56.44
CA THR A 202 79.66 5.24 -57.30
C THR A 202 79.28 3.80 -56.87
N PHE A 203 79.55 3.32 -55.64
CA PHE A 203 79.34 1.88 -55.29
C PHE A 203 78.01 1.46 -54.61
N ARG A 204 77.10 2.37 -54.26
CA ARG A 204 75.94 2.10 -53.35
C ARG A 204 74.54 2.44 -53.89
N SER A 205 74.43 2.83 -55.15
CA SER A 205 73.16 3.23 -55.80
C SER A 205 72.70 2.21 -56.83
N LYS A 206 71.39 2.01 -56.98
CA LYS A 206 70.78 1.20 -58.06
C LYS A 206 70.86 1.84 -59.47
N SER A 207 71.40 3.05 -59.63
CA SER A 207 71.44 3.79 -60.90
C SER A 207 72.72 4.64 -61.03
N PHE A 208 73.17 4.85 -62.28
CA PHE A 208 74.34 5.65 -62.68
C PHE A 208 74.01 7.15 -62.87
N ASP A 209 72.77 7.58 -62.65
CA ASP A 209 72.32 8.98 -62.73
C ASP A 209 71.97 9.57 -61.35
N CYS A 210 72.69 10.61 -60.94
CA CYS A 210 72.43 11.35 -59.69
C CYS A 210 71.38 12.45 -59.93
N ASN A 211 70.15 12.27 -59.43
CA ASN A 211 69.13 13.32 -59.40
C ASN A 211 69.35 14.26 -58.19
N LYS A 212 68.81 15.49 -58.23
CA LYS A 212 69.11 16.69 -57.39
C LYS A 212 69.05 16.60 -55.84
N SER A 213 69.06 15.42 -55.23
CA SER A 213 69.25 15.23 -53.79
C SER A 213 70.45 14.33 -53.55
N ALA A 214 71.36 14.71 -52.67
CA ALA A 214 72.44 13.84 -52.19
C ALA A 214 71.87 12.69 -51.33
N GLN A 215 71.08 11.80 -51.94
CA GLN A 215 70.54 10.58 -51.36
C GLN A 215 70.55 9.52 -52.45
N TYR A 216 71.40 8.52 -52.25
CA TYR A 216 71.52 7.32 -53.05
C TYR A 216 70.14 6.61 -53.12
N GLN A 217 69.80 6.02 -54.27
CA GLN A 217 68.66 5.10 -54.35
C GLN A 217 69.07 3.78 -53.68
N CYS A 218 68.76 3.67 -52.39
CA CYS A 218 69.09 2.53 -51.56
C CYS A 218 68.38 1.26 -52.00
N GLN A 219 69.04 0.11 -51.78
CA GLN A 219 68.38 -1.19 -51.93
C GLN A 219 67.27 -1.37 -50.87
N THR A 220 66.28 -2.21 -51.18
CA THR A 220 65.10 -2.42 -50.34
C THR A 220 65.51 -2.82 -48.92
N GLY A 221 65.03 -2.08 -47.92
CA GLY A 221 65.37 -2.29 -46.50
C GLY A 221 66.52 -1.40 -45.96
N VAL A 222 67.16 -0.58 -46.80
CA VAL A 222 68.27 0.32 -46.41
C VAL A 222 67.87 1.78 -46.65
N THR A 223 68.29 2.69 -45.78
CA THR A 223 67.98 4.13 -45.80
C THR A 223 69.23 4.97 -45.48
N GLY A 224 69.09 6.28 -45.52
CA GLY A 224 70.16 7.23 -45.17
C GLY A 224 70.89 7.83 -46.38
N PRO A 225 71.58 8.95 -46.21
CA PRO A 225 72.21 9.73 -47.29
C PRO A 225 73.40 9.04 -47.95
N LYS A 226 73.84 7.88 -47.45
CA LYS A 226 74.84 6.99 -48.09
C LYS A 226 74.35 5.54 -48.28
N CYS A 227 73.08 5.24 -47.98
CA CYS A 227 72.56 3.87 -47.90
C CYS A 227 73.39 2.95 -46.98
N ASP A 228 73.72 3.45 -45.80
CA ASP A 228 74.54 2.79 -44.77
C ASP A 228 73.76 2.49 -43.49
N GLN A 229 72.46 2.78 -43.45
CA GLN A 229 71.58 2.55 -42.29
C GLN A 229 70.39 1.67 -42.68
N CYS A 230 69.87 0.87 -41.77
CA CYS A 230 68.63 0.13 -42.04
C CYS A 230 67.41 1.04 -42.03
N ALA A 231 66.49 0.83 -42.97
CA ALA A 231 65.21 1.52 -42.98
C ALA A 231 64.37 1.15 -41.73
N PRO A 232 63.50 2.04 -41.22
CA PRO A 232 62.62 1.72 -40.10
C PRO A 232 61.88 0.39 -40.32
N GLY A 233 61.87 -0.49 -39.31
CA GLY A 233 61.34 -1.84 -39.42
C GLY A 233 62.28 -2.86 -40.10
N HIS A 234 63.58 -2.57 -40.24
CA HIS A 234 64.61 -3.52 -40.70
C HIS A 234 65.85 -3.46 -39.77
N PHE A 235 66.56 -4.58 -39.61
CA PHE A 235 67.74 -4.73 -38.74
C PHE A 235 68.82 -5.62 -39.39
N ASN A 236 70.01 -5.70 -38.80
CA ASN A 236 71.14 -6.51 -39.27
C ASN A 236 71.64 -6.15 -40.69
N PHE A 237 72.42 -5.08 -40.80
CA PHE A 237 73.04 -4.59 -42.05
C PHE A 237 74.18 -5.50 -42.51
N GLN A 238 74.05 -6.15 -43.67
CA GLN A 238 75.09 -6.97 -44.32
C GLN A 238 75.34 -6.47 -45.76
N GLU A 239 76.36 -6.98 -46.48
CA GLU A 239 76.88 -6.51 -47.80
C GLU A 239 75.88 -6.59 -48.99
N GLY A 240 74.67 -6.04 -48.83
CA GLY A 240 73.60 -6.04 -49.81
C GLY A 240 72.19 -5.77 -49.24
N GLY A 241 72.03 -5.39 -47.96
CA GLY A 241 70.70 -5.03 -47.43
C GLY A 241 70.53 -5.20 -45.92
N CYS A 242 69.34 -4.87 -45.42
CA CYS A 242 68.90 -5.15 -44.05
C CYS A 242 67.73 -6.13 -44.03
N THR A 243 67.65 -6.94 -42.97
CA THR A 243 66.59 -7.94 -42.78
C THR A 243 65.33 -7.27 -42.22
N PRO A 244 64.13 -7.49 -42.78
CA PRO A 244 62.89 -6.93 -42.23
C PRO A 244 62.59 -7.46 -40.81
N CYS A 245 62.27 -6.56 -39.89
CA CYS A 245 61.77 -6.87 -38.55
C CYS A 245 60.37 -7.48 -38.66
N GLN A 246 60.09 -8.56 -37.93
CA GLN A 246 58.76 -9.17 -37.86
C GLN A 246 57.83 -8.44 -36.85
N CYS A 247 57.80 -7.09 -36.86
CA CYS A 247 57.09 -6.23 -35.88
C CYS A 247 55.87 -5.48 -36.46
N ALA A 248 55.26 -5.98 -37.55
CA ALA A 248 54.13 -5.33 -38.23
C ALA A 248 52.92 -5.06 -37.32
N HIS A 249 52.79 -5.82 -36.24
CA HIS A 249 51.72 -5.75 -35.25
C HIS A 249 51.91 -4.63 -34.20
N VAL A 250 53.06 -3.94 -34.18
CA VAL A 250 53.39 -2.81 -33.28
C VAL A 250 53.78 -1.55 -34.06
N GLY A 251 53.27 -1.42 -35.29
CA GLY A 251 53.62 -0.29 -36.17
C GLY A 251 55.10 -0.27 -36.62
N ASN A 252 55.76 -1.43 -36.69
CA ASN A 252 57.17 -1.59 -37.07
C ASN A 252 58.19 -0.82 -36.20
N ASN A 253 57.86 -0.60 -34.92
CA ASN A 253 58.76 0.04 -33.96
C ASN A 253 59.75 -0.99 -33.36
N SER A 254 61.03 -0.91 -33.73
CA SER A 254 62.08 -1.86 -33.32
C SER A 254 63.33 -1.15 -32.80
N ASP A 255 63.98 -1.75 -31.80
CA ASP A 255 65.29 -1.30 -31.33
C ASP A 255 66.36 -1.64 -32.39
N GLY A 256 67.02 -0.60 -32.92
CA GLY A 256 67.74 -0.61 -34.21
C GLY A 256 68.90 -1.62 -34.36
N ASN A 257 69.34 -2.27 -33.28
CA ASN A 257 70.48 -3.21 -33.31
C ASN A 257 70.12 -4.67 -32.99
N ALA A 258 68.94 -4.97 -32.40
CA ALA A 258 68.65 -6.30 -31.87
C ALA A 258 67.42 -6.98 -32.50
N GLY A 259 66.65 -6.28 -33.36
CA GLY A 259 65.42 -6.83 -33.96
C GLY A 259 64.28 -7.06 -32.97
N LYS A 260 64.38 -6.52 -31.75
CA LYS A 260 63.38 -6.63 -30.67
C LYS A 260 62.35 -5.51 -30.79
N CYS A 261 61.06 -5.85 -30.81
CA CYS A 261 59.97 -4.87 -30.92
C CYS A 261 59.85 -4.04 -29.62
N ILE A 262 59.62 -2.73 -29.73
CA ILE A 262 59.37 -1.85 -28.58
C ILE A 262 57.87 -1.89 -28.27
N CYS A 263 57.52 -2.50 -27.15
CA CYS A 263 56.12 -2.70 -26.75
C CYS A 263 55.50 -1.44 -26.11
N PRO A 264 54.23 -1.12 -26.43
CA PRO A 264 53.43 -0.12 -25.70
C PRO A 264 53.29 -0.48 -24.22
N PRO A 265 53.03 0.49 -23.33
CA PRO A 265 52.93 0.24 -21.89
C PRO A 265 51.85 -0.81 -21.57
N ASN A 266 52.17 -1.70 -20.61
CA ASN A 266 51.30 -2.80 -20.15
C ASN A 266 50.98 -3.88 -21.20
N THR A 267 51.87 -4.11 -22.18
CA THR A 267 51.76 -5.22 -23.16
C THR A 267 52.89 -6.24 -22.99
N VAL A 268 52.69 -7.48 -23.46
CA VAL A 268 53.63 -8.61 -23.27
C VAL A 268 54.82 -8.52 -24.24
N TRP A 269 56.04 -8.70 -23.71
CA TRP A 269 57.32 -8.38 -24.35
C TRP A 269 57.67 -9.06 -25.68
N GLU A 270 57.13 -10.24 -26.00
CA GLU A 270 57.59 -11.01 -27.17
C GLU A 270 56.91 -10.58 -28.48
N ARG A 271 55.67 -10.11 -28.41
CA ARG A 271 54.85 -9.74 -29.57
C ARG A 271 53.95 -8.54 -29.33
N CYS A 272 53.96 -7.94 -28.14
CA CYS A 272 53.16 -6.76 -27.79
C CYS A 272 51.66 -6.84 -28.19
N ASP A 273 51.13 -8.03 -28.44
CA ASP A 273 49.81 -8.33 -29.01
C ASP A 273 48.79 -8.67 -27.93
N LYS A 274 49.27 -8.79 -26.69
CA LYS A 274 48.49 -9.13 -25.51
C LYS A 274 48.83 -8.17 -24.38
N CYS A 275 47.82 -7.86 -23.59
CA CYS A 275 47.99 -7.14 -22.34
C CYS A 275 48.69 -8.01 -21.29
N VAL A 276 49.50 -7.39 -20.44
CA VAL A 276 50.00 -8.04 -19.22
C VAL A 276 48.82 -8.36 -18.27
N PRO A 277 48.97 -9.30 -17.32
CA PRO A 277 47.89 -9.64 -16.39
C PRO A 277 47.29 -8.42 -15.69
N ASN A 278 45.99 -8.46 -15.40
CA ASN A 278 45.17 -7.42 -14.80
C ASN A 278 45.00 -6.14 -15.65
N HIS A 279 45.12 -6.26 -16.97
CA HIS A 279 44.92 -5.17 -17.94
C HIS A 279 44.00 -5.60 -19.11
N TRP A 280 43.44 -4.64 -19.84
CA TRP A 280 42.48 -4.84 -20.92
C TRP A 280 42.54 -3.72 -21.97
N GLY A 281 41.80 -3.91 -23.07
CA GLY A 281 41.61 -2.90 -24.10
C GLY A 281 42.91 -2.62 -24.86
N HIS A 282 43.48 -3.66 -25.47
CA HIS A 282 44.73 -3.58 -26.19
C HIS A 282 44.65 -2.57 -27.35
N ASP A 283 45.52 -1.56 -27.29
CA ASP A 283 45.71 -0.57 -28.34
C ASP A 283 47.16 -0.60 -28.82
N ILE A 284 47.35 -0.56 -30.14
CA ILE A 284 48.66 -0.71 -30.80
C ILE A 284 49.60 0.47 -30.48
N MET A 285 49.05 1.64 -30.13
CA MET A 285 49.82 2.85 -29.82
C MET A 285 49.82 3.20 -28.34
N ALA A 286 48.67 3.09 -27.67
CA ALA A 286 48.46 3.49 -26.28
C ALA A 286 48.70 2.34 -25.27
N GLY A 287 48.81 1.10 -25.74
CA GLY A 287 49.01 -0.08 -24.89
C GLY A 287 47.73 -0.55 -24.21
N CYS A 288 47.83 -1.03 -22.97
CA CYS A 288 46.69 -1.58 -22.24
C CYS A 288 46.32 -0.80 -20.98
N LYS A 289 45.03 -0.77 -20.66
CA LYS A 289 44.46 -0.10 -19.48
C LYS A 289 44.36 -1.07 -18.31
N ALA A 290 44.68 -0.60 -17.10
CA ALA A 290 44.51 -1.40 -15.89
C ALA A 290 43.04 -1.74 -15.66
N CYS A 291 42.76 -2.97 -15.22
CA CYS A 291 41.42 -3.43 -14.87
C CYS A 291 40.87 -2.69 -13.64
N GLY A 292 41.66 -2.63 -12.56
CA GLY A 292 41.24 -2.04 -11.29
C GLY A 292 40.08 -2.77 -10.61
N CYS A 293 40.07 -4.10 -10.69
CA CYS A 293 39.06 -4.95 -10.06
C CYS A 293 39.21 -4.93 -8.53
N ASN A 294 38.12 -4.74 -7.79
CA ASN A 294 38.18 -4.74 -6.34
C ASN A 294 38.65 -6.10 -5.80
N GLN A 295 39.60 -6.10 -4.86
CA GLN A 295 40.22 -7.31 -4.31
C GLN A 295 39.25 -8.20 -3.51
N VAL A 296 38.25 -7.60 -2.85
CA VAL A 296 37.27 -8.33 -2.05
C VAL A 296 36.05 -8.72 -2.89
N GLY A 297 35.52 -7.78 -3.69
CA GLY A 297 34.30 -8.01 -4.46
C GLY A 297 34.46 -8.77 -5.77
N SER A 298 35.70 -8.93 -6.28
CA SER A 298 35.98 -9.69 -7.51
C SER A 298 36.50 -11.10 -7.18
N LEU A 299 36.22 -12.06 -8.07
CA LEU A 299 36.81 -13.40 -8.01
C LEU A 299 38.27 -13.39 -8.46
N THR A 300 38.59 -12.56 -9.46
CA THR A 300 39.92 -12.42 -10.05
C THR A 300 40.27 -10.95 -10.25
N GLN A 301 41.57 -10.63 -10.23
CA GLN A 301 42.07 -9.29 -10.58
C GLN A 301 42.12 -9.06 -12.10
N GLN A 302 42.09 -10.14 -12.88
CA GLN A 302 41.96 -10.09 -14.34
C GLN A 302 40.51 -9.82 -14.73
N CYS A 303 40.30 -8.80 -15.55
CA CYS A 303 39.02 -8.46 -16.16
C CYS A 303 38.92 -8.99 -17.60
N ASN A 304 37.73 -8.89 -18.20
CA ASN A 304 37.53 -9.25 -19.60
C ASN A 304 38.47 -8.41 -20.51
N PRO A 305 39.29 -9.05 -21.37
CA PRO A 305 40.29 -8.35 -22.19
C PRO A 305 39.74 -7.28 -23.14
N ASN A 306 38.46 -7.37 -23.53
CA ASN A 306 37.84 -6.48 -24.50
C ASN A 306 36.95 -5.41 -23.85
N THR A 307 36.21 -5.77 -22.79
CA THR A 307 35.23 -4.85 -22.15
C THR A 307 35.75 -4.18 -20.89
N GLY A 308 36.77 -4.76 -20.26
CA GLY A 308 37.31 -4.27 -19.00
C GLY A 308 36.42 -4.52 -17.78
N CYS A 309 35.40 -5.37 -17.92
CA CYS A 309 34.50 -5.73 -16.82
C CYS A 309 35.12 -6.83 -15.96
N CYS A 310 35.14 -6.61 -14.65
CA CYS A 310 35.64 -7.57 -13.67
C CYS A 310 34.63 -8.68 -13.41
N LEU A 311 35.12 -9.87 -13.07
CA LEU A 311 34.26 -10.98 -12.67
C LEU A 311 33.91 -10.85 -11.18
N CYS A 312 32.69 -10.40 -10.89
CA CYS A 312 32.23 -10.16 -9.53
C CYS A 312 31.81 -11.44 -8.81
N ARG A 313 31.97 -11.44 -7.48
CA ARG A 313 31.34 -12.43 -6.59
C ARG A 313 29.82 -12.30 -6.64
N GLU A 314 29.11 -13.35 -6.25
CA GLU A 314 27.64 -13.42 -6.38
C GLU A 314 26.90 -12.25 -5.70
N GLN A 315 27.39 -11.79 -4.55
CA GLN A 315 26.81 -10.69 -3.77
C GLN A 315 27.31 -9.29 -4.19
N CYS A 316 28.22 -9.18 -5.15
CA CYS A 316 28.78 -7.91 -5.62
C CYS A 316 28.40 -7.63 -7.09
N HIS A 317 28.41 -6.36 -7.50
CA HIS A 317 28.18 -5.95 -8.88
C HIS A 317 28.95 -4.68 -9.26
N GLY A 318 28.75 -4.22 -10.50
CA GLY A 318 29.41 -3.05 -11.08
C GLY A 318 30.67 -3.41 -11.85
N LYS A 319 31.16 -2.49 -12.69
CA LYS A 319 32.29 -2.76 -13.62
C LYS A 319 33.58 -3.21 -12.90
N LYS A 320 33.79 -2.73 -11.67
CA LYS A 320 34.95 -3.02 -10.82
C LYS A 320 34.61 -3.88 -9.59
N CYS A 321 33.38 -4.35 -9.45
CA CYS A 321 32.90 -5.14 -8.31
C CYS A 321 33.09 -4.45 -6.95
N SER A 322 32.87 -3.14 -6.90
CA SER A 322 33.03 -2.30 -5.70
C SER A 322 31.72 -1.99 -4.98
N GLU A 323 30.60 -2.54 -5.44
CA GLU A 323 29.25 -2.28 -4.95
C GLU A 323 28.53 -3.62 -4.66
N CYS A 324 27.60 -3.62 -3.71
CA CYS A 324 26.80 -4.79 -3.38
C CYS A 324 25.61 -4.92 -4.32
N ARG A 325 25.34 -6.14 -4.81
CA ARG A 325 24.21 -6.40 -5.71
C ARG A 325 22.90 -6.03 -5.03
N LEU A 326 21.88 -5.69 -5.82
CA LEU A 326 20.52 -5.48 -5.32
C LEU A 326 20.09 -6.64 -4.39
N GLY A 327 19.50 -6.31 -3.24
CA GLY A 327 19.21 -7.27 -2.17
C GLY A 327 20.30 -7.39 -1.09
N TYR A 328 21.44 -6.72 -1.26
CA TYR A 328 22.56 -6.71 -0.31
C TYR A 328 23.04 -5.29 -0.01
N ARG A 329 23.64 -5.10 1.18
CA ARG A 329 24.11 -3.80 1.70
C ARG A 329 25.47 -3.89 2.38
N ASP A 330 26.09 -2.76 2.67
CA ASP A 330 27.34 -2.65 3.44
C ASP A 330 28.54 -3.39 2.81
N PHE A 331 29.04 -2.86 1.69
CA PHE A 331 30.30 -3.30 1.09
C PHE A 331 31.46 -3.13 2.09
N PRO A 332 32.39 -4.10 2.23
CA PRO A 332 32.63 -5.26 1.36
C PRO A 332 31.93 -6.56 1.80
N GLN A 333 31.24 -6.58 2.93
CA GLN A 333 30.63 -7.80 3.46
C GLN A 333 29.37 -8.18 2.69
N CYS A 334 28.66 -7.18 2.12
CA CYS A 334 27.44 -7.37 1.34
C CYS A 334 26.44 -8.28 2.06
N ILE A 335 25.85 -7.76 3.13
CA ILE A 335 24.90 -8.44 4.00
C ILE A 335 23.52 -8.40 3.34
N SER A 336 22.82 -9.53 3.33
CA SER A 336 21.49 -9.63 2.72
C SER A 336 20.45 -8.79 3.47
N CYS A 337 19.62 -8.06 2.72
CA CYS A 337 18.52 -7.26 3.23
C CYS A 337 17.35 -8.10 3.76
N ASN A 338 16.98 -9.18 3.04
CA ASN A 338 15.80 -10.02 3.33
C ASN A 338 14.50 -9.21 3.51
N CYS A 339 14.24 -8.25 2.63
CA CYS A 339 12.98 -7.50 2.57
C CYS A 339 11.84 -8.40 2.06
N ASN A 340 10.62 -8.19 2.55
CA ASN A 340 9.43 -8.82 1.99
C ASN A 340 9.00 -8.12 0.70
N VAL A 341 9.45 -8.66 -0.44
CA VAL A 341 9.35 -8.05 -1.77
C VAL A 341 7.94 -7.64 -2.15
N ALA A 342 6.97 -8.49 -1.85
CA ALA A 342 5.59 -8.27 -2.27
C ALA A 342 4.91 -7.08 -1.54
N VAL A 343 5.47 -6.67 -0.40
CA VAL A 343 4.89 -5.62 0.44
C VAL A 343 5.85 -4.46 0.74
N SER A 344 7.05 -4.53 0.19
CA SER A 344 7.98 -3.41 0.03
C SER A 344 7.56 -2.49 -1.11
N ASP A 345 8.14 -1.29 -1.15
CA ASP A 345 7.87 -0.29 -2.18
C ASP A 345 8.42 -0.77 -3.54
N ILE A 346 7.55 -0.77 -4.55
CA ILE A 346 7.84 -1.19 -5.92
C ILE A 346 8.99 -0.39 -6.55
N GLN A 347 9.25 0.84 -6.11
CA GLN A 347 10.36 1.66 -6.62
C GLN A 347 11.73 1.16 -6.16
N THR A 348 11.78 0.36 -5.09
CA THR A 348 13.03 -0.14 -4.47
C THR A 348 13.26 -1.62 -4.70
N CYS A 349 12.36 -2.28 -5.41
CA CYS A 349 12.36 -3.72 -5.65
C CYS A 349 12.43 -4.03 -7.14
N ASP A 350 13.15 -5.09 -7.48
CA ASP A 350 13.10 -5.71 -8.81
C ASP A 350 12.16 -6.92 -8.73
N ALA A 351 11.02 -6.82 -9.41
CA ALA A 351 9.98 -7.85 -9.39
C ALA A 351 10.39 -9.12 -10.14
N ASP A 352 11.31 -9.04 -11.11
CA ASP A 352 11.77 -10.19 -11.88
C ASP A 352 12.81 -11.00 -11.11
N GLN A 353 13.58 -10.35 -10.24
CA GLN A 353 14.61 -10.97 -9.42
C GLN A 353 14.15 -11.30 -7.98
N ASP A 354 12.93 -10.90 -7.62
CA ASP A 354 12.34 -11.06 -6.29
C ASP A 354 13.28 -10.57 -5.16
N VAL A 355 13.85 -9.37 -5.34
CA VAL A 355 14.78 -8.74 -4.37
C VAL A 355 14.55 -7.24 -4.25
N CYS A 356 14.79 -6.69 -3.06
CA CYS A 356 14.68 -5.24 -2.79
C CYS A 356 15.95 -4.66 -2.17
N ALA A 357 16.20 -3.39 -2.48
CA ALA A 357 17.21 -2.58 -1.81
C ALA A 357 16.80 -2.27 -0.36
N CYS A 358 17.79 -2.11 0.50
CA CYS A 358 17.62 -1.62 1.86
C CYS A 358 18.69 -0.57 2.18
N VAL A 359 18.42 0.28 3.16
CA VAL A 359 19.34 1.35 3.56
C VAL A 359 20.63 0.76 4.16
N ASP A 360 21.78 1.26 3.71
CA ASP A 360 23.08 0.88 4.27
C ASP A 360 23.15 1.14 5.79
N ARG A 361 23.89 0.30 6.50
CA ARG A 361 24.05 0.23 7.97
C ARG A 361 22.80 -0.18 8.74
N THR A 362 21.64 0.40 8.44
CA THR A 362 20.39 0.12 9.19
C THR A 362 19.71 -1.15 8.71
N GLY A 363 19.80 -1.47 7.42
CA GLY A 363 19.07 -2.56 6.80
C GLY A 363 17.57 -2.33 6.71
N GLN A 364 17.11 -1.08 6.85
CA GLN A 364 15.70 -0.74 6.75
C GLN A 364 15.25 -0.84 5.28
N CYS A 365 14.26 -1.70 5.03
CA CYS A 365 13.57 -1.79 3.76
C CYS A 365 12.54 -0.66 3.62
N SER A 366 12.28 -0.22 2.39
CA SER A 366 11.19 0.72 2.09
C SER A 366 9.87 -0.05 2.04
N CYS A 367 8.96 0.23 2.98
CA CYS A 367 7.69 -0.50 3.13
C CYS A 367 6.51 0.27 2.53
N LYS A 368 5.47 -0.44 2.10
CA LYS A 368 4.16 0.16 1.79
C LYS A 368 3.57 0.89 3.00
N ALA A 369 2.66 1.83 2.75
CA ALA A 369 2.16 2.78 3.76
C ALA A 369 1.65 2.17 5.08
N ASN A 370 0.95 1.02 5.04
CA ASN A 370 0.39 0.38 6.24
C ASN A 370 1.28 -0.75 6.78
N ILE A 371 2.58 -0.72 6.46
CA ILE A 371 3.54 -1.76 6.85
C ILE A 371 4.74 -1.12 7.54
N GLN A 372 5.27 -1.83 8.54
CA GLN A 372 6.41 -1.46 9.34
C GLN A 372 7.32 -2.67 9.59
N GLY A 373 8.45 -2.39 10.25
CA GLY A 373 9.51 -3.36 10.53
C GLY A 373 10.70 -3.20 9.59
N LEU A 374 11.86 -3.69 10.03
CA LEU A 374 13.11 -3.62 9.24
C LEU A 374 12.97 -4.32 7.89
N LYS A 375 12.18 -5.40 7.84
CA LYS A 375 11.98 -6.26 6.68
C LYS A 375 10.62 -6.11 6.02
N CYS A 376 9.81 -5.13 6.42
CA CYS A 376 8.42 -4.96 5.98
C CYS A 376 7.54 -6.20 6.26
N ASP A 377 7.62 -6.73 7.48
CA ASP A 377 6.98 -7.99 7.89
C ASP A 377 5.80 -7.79 8.87
N LYS A 378 5.52 -6.56 9.30
CA LYS A 378 4.50 -6.26 10.30
C LYS A 378 3.56 -5.16 9.82
N CYS A 379 2.27 -5.29 10.11
CA CYS A 379 1.32 -4.20 9.90
C CYS A 379 1.58 -3.06 10.90
N THR A 380 1.31 -1.82 10.49
CA THR A 380 1.33 -0.66 11.39
C THR A 380 0.19 -0.75 12.41
N LEU A 381 0.31 -0.03 13.53
CA LEU A 381 -0.75 0.02 14.55
C LEU A 381 -2.08 0.47 13.92
N GLY A 382 -3.17 -0.19 14.31
CA GLY A 382 -4.49 0.07 13.72
C GLY A 382 -4.70 -0.55 12.34
N THR A 383 -3.83 -1.45 11.90
CA THR A 383 -3.96 -2.17 10.63
C THR A 383 -3.66 -3.66 10.79
N PHE A 384 -4.23 -4.49 9.92
CA PHE A 384 -4.13 -5.95 9.98
C PHE A 384 -4.07 -6.58 8.59
N GLY A 385 -3.78 -7.88 8.55
CA GLY A 385 -3.97 -8.68 7.34
C GLY A 385 -2.95 -8.39 6.24
N LEU A 386 -1.66 -8.56 6.55
CA LEU A 386 -0.56 -8.40 5.59
C LEU A 386 -0.83 -9.25 4.35
N SER A 387 -0.93 -8.60 3.19
CA SER A 387 -1.30 -9.24 1.93
C SER A 387 -0.61 -8.61 0.74
N THR A 388 -0.09 -9.46 -0.14
CA THR A 388 0.54 -9.07 -1.41
C THR A 388 -0.46 -8.43 -2.38
N ARG A 389 -1.74 -8.82 -2.27
CA ARG A 389 -2.86 -8.31 -3.07
C ARG A 389 -3.34 -6.92 -2.61
N ASN A 390 -2.94 -6.48 -1.42
CA ASN A 390 -3.33 -5.18 -0.89
C ASN A 390 -2.33 -4.10 -1.37
N PRO A 391 -2.79 -3.04 -2.08
CA PRO A 391 -1.92 -1.97 -2.54
C PRO A 391 -1.26 -1.18 -1.39
N LEU A 392 -1.89 -1.13 -0.22
CA LEU A 392 -1.34 -0.51 0.99
C LEU A 392 -0.60 -1.52 1.89
N GLY A 393 -0.64 -2.81 1.54
CA GLY A 393 0.00 -3.90 2.27
C GLY A 393 -0.86 -4.48 3.41
N CYS A 394 -1.35 -3.64 4.31
CA CYS A 394 -2.31 -4.02 5.36
C CYS A 394 -3.58 -3.17 5.29
N SER A 395 -4.69 -3.69 5.80
CA SER A 395 -5.99 -3.03 5.85
C SER A 395 -6.17 -2.32 7.20
N GLN A 396 -6.78 -1.13 7.21
CA GLN A 396 -7.14 -0.46 8.46
C GLN A 396 -8.22 -1.24 9.23
N CYS A 397 -8.07 -1.27 10.56
CA CYS A 397 -9.07 -1.76 11.49
C CYS A 397 -10.29 -0.84 11.45
N TYR A 398 -11.48 -1.41 11.29
CA TYR A 398 -12.74 -0.70 11.31
C TYR A 398 -13.45 -0.91 12.65
N CYS A 399 -13.63 -2.15 13.09
CA CYS A 399 -14.21 -2.58 14.38
C CYS A 399 -15.47 -1.78 14.80
N PHE A 400 -16.21 -1.27 13.81
CA PHE A 400 -17.39 -0.40 13.99
C PHE A 400 -17.12 0.78 14.94
N GLY A 401 -15.88 1.28 14.99
CA GLY A 401 -15.48 2.38 15.86
C GLY A 401 -15.30 2.03 17.34
N MET A 402 -15.48 0.76 17.74
CA MET A 402 -15.38 0.33 19.15
C MET A 402 -13.94 0.21 19.63
N THR A 403 -13.02 -0.16 18.74
CA THR A 403 -11.58 -0.27 19.02
C THR A 403 -10.81 -0.01 17.73
N SER A 404 -9.56 0.40 17.85
CA SER A 404 -8.62 0.43 16.72
C SER A 404 -7.65 -0.74 16.73
N ASN A 405 -7.72 -1.62 17.74
CA ASN A 405 -6.84 -2.79 17.81
C ASN A 405 -7.53 -4.02 17.22
N CYS A 406 -6.90 -4.62 16.22
CA CYS A 406 -7.42 -5.81 15.58
C CYS A 406 -6.30 -6.70 15.03
N THR A 407 -6.63 -7.98 14.86
CA THR A 407 -5.70 -9.02 14.41
C THR A 407 -6.24 -9.76 13.18
N GLY A 408 -5.35 -10.47 12.50
CA GLY A 408 -5.60 -11.31 11.32
C GLY A 408 -4.26 -11.78 10.75
N PRO A 409 -4.22 -12.62 9.69
CA PRO A 409 -5.34 -13.20 8.93
C PRO A 409 -6.03 -14.40 9.62
N HIS A 410 -7.17 -14.84 9.08
CA HIS A 410 -7.98 -15.97 9.57
C HIS A 410 -8.24 -17.02 8.47
N PRO A 411 -8.44 -18.31 8.75
CA PRO A 411 -8.75 -19.30 7.71
C PRO A 411 -10.14 -19.09 7.12
N HIS A 412 -10.26 -19.10 5.79
CA HIS A 412 -11.58 -19.09 5.12
C HIS A 412 -12.32 -20.42 5.32
N LEU A 413 -13.65 -20.38 5.27
CA LEU A 413 -14.57 -21.51 5.14
C LEU A 413 -15.51 -21.21 3.97
N SER A 414 -15.85 -22.19 3.14
CA SER A 414 -16.87 -22.00 2.11
C SER A 414 -18.24 -22.48 2.61
N LEU A 415 -19.17 -21.56 2.82
CA LEU A 415 -20.59 -21.88 3.03
C LEU A 415 -21.19 -22.41 1.73
N LYS A 416 -21.85 -23.56 1.78
CA LYS A 416 -22.57 -24.19 0.67
C LYS A 416 -24.02 -24.42 1.08
N PRO A 417 -25.02 -24.24 0.18
CA PRO A 417 -26.42 -24.43 0.53
C PRO A 417 -26.67 -25.85 1.04
N GLU A 418 -27.32 -25.97 2.20
CA GLU A 418 -27.77 -27.25 2.77
C GLU A 418 -29.03 -27.78 2.07
N GLN A 419 -29.88 -26.88 1.57
CA GLN A 419 -31.10 -27.24 0.85
C GLN A 419 -30.84 -27.48 -0.66
N THR A 420 -31.47 -28.52 -1.21
CA THR A 420 -31.32 -28.91 -2.62
C THR A 420 -32.36 -28.29 -3.55
N LYS A 421 -33.37 -27.59 -3.03
CA LYS A 421 -34.37 -26.85 -3.82
C LYS A 421 -34.44 -25.42 -3.33
N LEU A 422 -34.16 -24.46 -4.22
CA LEU A 422 -34.23 -23.04 -3.93
C LEU A 422 -35.58 -22.46 -4.36
N PRO A 423 -36.22 -21.62 -3.55
CA PRO A 423 -37.40 -20.89 -3.99
C PRO A 423 -37.04 -19.81 -5.02
N LEU A 424 -37.98 -19.58 -5.94
CA LEU A 424 -37.92 -18.48 -6.90
C LEU A 424 -38.82 -17.34 -6.42
N VAL A 425 -38.34 -16.12 -6.59
CA VAL A 425 -39.04 -14.90 -6.20
C VAL A 425 -39.07 -13.86 -7.32
N ASP A 426 -40.02 -12.93 -7.26
CA ASP A 426 -40.05 -11.76 -8.14
C ASP A 426 -38.98 -10.72 -7.76
N ASN A 427 -38.87 -9.64 -8.56
CA ASN A 427 -37.85 -8.61 -8.38
C ASN A 427 -37.90 -7.92 -7.00
N ASP A 428 -39.09 -7.82 -6.41
CA ASP A 428 -39.32 -7.10 -5.16
C ASP A 428 -39.44 -8.06 -3.95
N ASN A 429 -39.18 -9.36 -4.17
CA ASN A 429 -39.25 -10.42 -3.17
C ASN A 429 -40.61 -10.47 -2.43
N GLN A 430 -41.71 -10.19 -3.13
CA GLN A 430 -43.08 -10.23 -2.59
C GLN A 430 -43.80 -11.55 -2.90
N GLN A 431 -43.50 -12.17 -4.04
CA GLN A 431 -44.11 -13.41 -4.47
C GLN A 431 -43.08 -14.52 -4.57
N GLU A 432 -43.45 -15.71 -4.08
CA GLU A 432 -42.57 -16.87 -4.05
C GLU A 432 -43.19 -18.11 -4.69
N THR A 433 -42.40 -18.90 -5.41
CA THR A 433 -42.80 -20.21 -5.94
C THR A 433 -41.65 -21.22 -5.92
N THR A 434 -41.98 -22.47 -5.61
CA THR A 434 -41.11 -23.65 -5.84
C THR A 434 -41.66 -24.53 -6.97
N ARG A 435 -42.80 -24.16 -7.56
CA ARG A 435 -43.42 -24.87 -8.67
C ARG A 435 -42.56 -24.71 -9.92
N GLY A 436 -42.20 -25.84 -10.54
CA GLY A 436 -41.26 -25.86 -11.67
C GLY A 436 -39.79 -25.93 -11.28
N VAL A 437 -39.47 -25.97 -9.98
CA VAL A 437 -38.10 -26.18 -9.48
C VAL A 437 -37.87 -27.66 -9.20
N THR A 438 -36.83 -28.22 -9.81
CA THR A 438 -36.40 -29.61 -9.60
C THR A 438 -34.92 -29.66 -9.28
N PHE A 439 -34.50 -30.68 -8.53
CA PHE A 439 -33.10 -30.90 -8.22
C PHE A 439 -32.61 -32.14 -8.96
N GLN A 440 -31.56 -31.99 -9.76
CA GLN A 440 -30.88 -33.05 -10.47
C GLN A 440 -29.40 -32.89 -10.22
N HIS A 441 -28.87 -33.59 -9.20
CA HIS A 441 -27.49 -33.43 -8.75
C HIS A 441 -26.49 -33.40 -9.93
N PRO A 442 -25.63 -32.36 -10.03
CA PRO A 442 -25.37 -31.29 -9.07
C PRO A 442 -26.18 -29.98 -9.29
N GLU A 443 -27.18 -29.98 -10.16
CA GLU A 443 -27.89 -28.78 -10.63
C GLU A 443 -29.31 -28.63 -10.05
N ILE A 444 -29.70 -27.37 -9.80
CA ILE A 444 -31.08 -26.98 -9.48
C ILE A 444 -31.68 -26.35 -10.74
N ILE A 445 -32.79 -26.90 -11.22
CA ILE A 445 -33.39 -26.59 -12.52
C ILE A 445 -34.73 -25.87 -12.32
N ALA A 446 -34.89 -24.69 -12.93
CA ALA A 446 -36.16 -23.97 -13.07
C ALA A 446 -36.73 -24.16 -14.48
N ASN A 447 -37.93 -24.73 -14.57
CA ASN A 447 -38.69 -24.80 -15.83
C ASN A 447 -39.55 -23.53 -16.01
N ALA A 448 -39.29 -22.77 -17.08
CA ALA A 448 -39.90 -21.46 -17.28
C ALA A 448 -41.42 -21.53 -17.45
N ASP A 449 -41.96 -22.53 -18.17
CA ASP A 449 -43.40 -22.67 -18.44
C ASP A 449 -44.22 -22.91 -17.16
N LEU A 450 -43.60 -23.53 -16.16
CA LEU A 450 -44.23 -23.80 -14.86
C LEU A 450 -44.09 -22.62 -13.90
N VAL A 451 -42.98 -21.90 -13.96
CA VAL A 451 -42.69 -20.74 -13.10
C VAL A 451 -43.50 -19.52 -13.53
N THR A 452 -43.60 -19.29 -14.84
CA THR A 452 -44.32 -18.14 -15.43
C THR A 452 -45.83 -18.15 -15.18
N GLN A 453 -46.38 -19.26 -14.68
CA GLN A 453 -47.77 -19.33 -14.21
C GLN A 453 -48.01 -18.53 -12.91
N LYS A 454 -46.95 -18.28 -12.13
CA LYS A 454 -47.04 -17.55 -10.85
C LYS A 454 -46.15 -16.30 -10.81
N LEU A 455 -44.98 -16.32 -11.43
CA LEU A 455 -44.03 -15.20 -11.41
C LEU A 455 -43.87 -14.58 -12.80
N THR A 456 -43.78 -13.26 -12.87
CA THR A 456 -43.46 -12.53 -14.10
C THR A 456 -41.95 -12.30 -14.20
N GLU A 457 -41.38 -12.37 -15.41
CA GLU A 457 -39.96 -12.06 -15.61
C GLU A 457 -39.64 -10.57 -15.30
N PRO A 458 -38.52 -10.26 -14.61
CA PRO A 458 -37.49 -11.19 -14.16
C PRO A 458 -37.75 -11.76 -12.76
N TYR A 459 -37.38 -13.04 -12.59
CA TYR A 459 -37.40 -13.75 -11.31
C TYR A 459 -36.02 -14.30 -10.92
N TYR A 460 -35.84 -14.53 -9.62
CA TYR A 460 -34.54 -14.80 -9.00
C TYR A 460 -34.59 -16.00 -8.06
N TRP A 461 -33.47 -16.72 -7.96
CA TRP A 461 -33.19 -17.68 -6.91
C TRP A 461 -32.97 -16.96 -5.60
N ARG A 462 -33.75 -17.26 -4.56
CA ARG A 462 -33.49 -16.80 -3.20
C ARG A 462 -32.63 -17.82 -2.46
N LEU A 463 -31.46 -17.38 -1.99
CA LEU A 463 -30.56 -18.24 -1.21
C LEU A 463 -31.14 -18.55 0.20
N PRO A 464 -30.78 -19.71 0.80
CA PRO A 464 -31.25 -20.13 2.12
C PRO A 464 -30.83 -19.20 3.27
N GLU A 465 -31.45 -19.40 4.43
CA GLU A 465 -31.21 -18.63 5.67
C GLU A 465 -29.75 -18.60 6.12
N GLN A 466 -28.96 -19.62 5.81
CA GLN A 466 -27.51 -19.63 6.05
C GLN A 466 -26.72 -18.55 5.29
N PHE A 467 -27.32 -17.85 4.33
CA PHE A 467 -26.74 -16.69 3.63
C PHE A 467 -27.38 -15.37 4.11
N GLN A 468 -28.17 -15.40 5.19
CA GLN A 468 -28.85 -14.27 5.82
C GLN A 468 -28.21 -13.94 7.18
N ALA A 469 -28.69 -12.88 7.86
CA ALA A 469 -28.14 -12.34 9.10
C ALA A 469 -26.72 -11.77 8.93
N SER A 470 -25.86 -11.89 9.95
CA SER A 470 -24.54 -11.25 9.92
C SER A 470 -23.57 -11.99 9.00
N MET A 471 -23.34 -11.41 7.82
CA MET A 471 -22.43 -11.91 6.78
C MET A 471 -21.16 -11.06 6.68
N ILE A 472 -20.81 -10.31 7.73
CA ILE A 472 -19.60 -9.48 7.82
C ILE A 472 -18.35 -10.30 7.48
N THR A 473 -18.34 -11.56 7.90
CA THR A 473 -17.25 -12.50 7.66
C THR A 473 -17.12 -12.95 6.20
N ALA A 474 -18.04 -12.56 5.32
CA ALA A 474 -17.90 -12.74 3.87
C ALA A 474 -17.02 -11.66 3.21
N TYR A 475 -16.75 -10.54 3.90
CA TYR A 475 -15.97 -9.44 3.35
C TYR A 475 -14.56 -9.88 2.94
N GLY A 476 -14.15 -9.54 1.72
CA GLY A 476 -12.87 -9.94 1.15
C GLY A 476 -12.79 -11.40 0.66
N GLY A 477 -13.84 -12.20 0.84
CA GLY A 477 -14.01 -13.51 0.23
C GLY A 477 -14.64 -13.43 -1.17
N LYS A 478 -15.14 -14.58 -1.66
CA LYS A 478 -15.83 -14.71 -2.94
C LYS A 478 -17.22 -15.35 -2.81
N LEU A 479 -18.18 -14.81 -3.57
CA LEU A 479 -19.42 -15.49 -3.93
C LEU A 479 -19.23 -16.21 -5.26
N LYS A 480 -19.39 -17.54 -5.26
CA LYS A 480 -19.21 -18.41 -6.42
C LYS A 480 -20.50 -19.11 -6.77
N TYR A 481 -20.81 -19.21 -8.06
CA TYR A 481 -21.90 -20.05 -8.57
C TYR A 481 -21.71 -20.30 -10.07
N ALA A 482 -22.31 -21.37 -10.57
CA ALA A 482 -22.36 -21.69 -11.98
C ALA A 482 -23.81 -21.61 -12.49
N ILE A 483 -24.00 -21.01 -13.67
CA ILE A 483 -25.33 -20.81 -14.26
C ILE A 483 -25.34 -21.24 -15.73
N TYR A 484 -26.43 -21.90 -16.12
CA TYR A 484 -26.69 -22.36 -17.48
C TYR A 484 -28.15 -22.08 -17.84
N PHE A 485 -28.45 -21.70 -19.08
CA PHE A 485 -29.83 -21.56 -19.53
C PHE A 485 -29.99 -21.95 -21.01
N GLU A 486 -31.21 -22.37 -21.36
CA GLU A 486 -31.60 -22.72 -22.73
C GLU A 486 -32.82 -21.89 -23.15
N GLY A 487 -32.82 -21.34 -24.37
CA GLY A 487 -33.88 -20.49 -24.93
C GLY A 487 -33.85 -20.47 -26.47
N ARG A 488 -34.87 -19.88 -27.11
CA ARG A 488 -35.00 -19.88 -28.59
C ARG A 488 -34.21 -18.77 -29.32
N ASP A 489 -33.95 -17.62 -28.69
CA ASP A 489 -33.30 -16.47 -29.34
C ASP A 489 -32.03 -16.00 -28.61
N GLU A 490 -30.89 -15.91 -29.33
CA GLU A 490 -29.56 -15.47 -28.84
C GLU A 490 -29.54 -14.08 -28.19
N THR A 491 -30.54 -13.22 -28.45
CA THR A 491 -30.58 -11.83 -27.98
C THR A 491 -31.95 -11.47 -27.40
N GLY A 492 -32.35 -12.16 -26.33
CA GLY A 492 -33.42 -11.62 -25.50
C GLY A 492 -33.01 -10.34 -24.81
N ARG A 493 -33.92 -9.35 -24.74
CA ARG A 493 -33.72 -8.06 -24.06
C ARG A 493 -32.96 -8.33 -22.76
N THR A 494 -31.70 -7.90 -22.68
CA THR A 494 -31.00 -7.85 -21.40
C THR A 494 -31.84 -6.93 -20.55
N SER A 495 -32.73 -7.46 -19.70
CA SER A 495 -33.35 -6.63 -18.70
C SER A 495 -32.16 -6.05 -17.96
N TYR A 496 -32.02 -4.72 -17.96
CA TYR A 496 -30.92 -4.00 -17.31
C TYR A 496 -30.90 -4.21 -15.79
N LYS A 497 -31.68 -5.17 -15.30
CA LYS A 497 -31.75 -5.66 -13.95
C LYS A 497 -30.48 -6.43 -13.58
N PRO A 498 -30.02 -6.29 -12.33
CA PRO A 498 -28.78 -6.89 -11.87
C PRO A 498 -28.82 -8.41 -11.85
N GLN A 499 -27.64 -9.02 -11.88
CA GLN A 499 -27.49 -10.47 -11.82
C GLN A 499 -27.53 -10.99 -10.37
N VAL A 500 -26.97 -10.21 -9.44
CA VAL A 500 -27.01 -10.51 -8.00
C VAL A 500 -27.51 -9.29 -7.25
N ILE A 501 -28.40 -9.51 -6.29
CA ILE A 501 -28.95 -8.49 -5.38
C ILE A 501 -28.72 -8.98 -3.96
N ILE A 502 -28.13 -8.12 -3.11
CA ILE A 502 -28.06 -8.34 -1.68
C ILE A 502 -28.70 -7.14 -0.98
N LYS A 503 -29.71 -7.42 -0.16
CA LYS A 503 -30.42 -6.41 0.62
C LYS A 503 -30.05 -6.56 2.10
N GLY A 504 -29.75 -5.46 2.77
CA GLY A 504 -29.54 -5.43 4.23
C GLY A 504 -30.70 -4.76 4.97
N VAL A 505 -30.99 -5.23 6.19
CA VAL A 505 -32.12 -4.77 7.03
C VAL A 505 -31.79 -3.50 7.86
N SER A 506 -30.60 -2.92 7.68
CA SER A 506 -30.15 -1.76 8.47
C SER A 506 -31.07 -0.54 8.33
N ASN A 507 -30.96 0.45 9.24
CA ASN A 507 -31.75 1.69 9.32
C ASN A 507 -31.89 2.52 8.02
N ARG A 508 -31.13 2.18 6.97
CA ARG A 508 -31.10 2.86 5.67
C ARG A 508 -31.60 1.99 4.51
N ASP A 509 -32.10 0.79 4.77
CA ASP A 509 -32.62 -0.19 3.80
C ASP A 509 -31.76 -0.29 2.53
N LYS A 510 -30.46 -0.52 2.71
CA LYS A 510 -29.48 -0.46 1.62
C LYS A 510 -29.50 -1.74 0.78
N VAL A 511 -29.48 -1.56 -0.54
CA VAL A 511 -29.40 -2.65 -1.52
C VAL A 511 -28.13 -2.50 -2.34
N MET A 512 -27.32 -3.57 -2.38
CA MET A 512 -26.16 -3.65 -3.26
C MET A 512 -26.41 -4.63 -4.41
N VAL A 513 -25.97 -4.24 -5.60
CA VAL A 513 -26.26 -4.96 -6.83
C VAL A 513 -25.00 -5.21 -7.64
N ARG A 514 -24.98 -6.33 -8.36
CA ARG A 514 -23.92 -6.69 -9.31
C ARG A 514 -24.52 -6.92 -10.70
N HIS A 515 -24.07 -6.11 -11.66
CA HIS A 515 -24.34 -6.36 -13.08
C HIS A 515 -23.21 -7.20 -13.68
N MET A 516 -23.58 -8.15 -14.55
CA MET A 516 -22.65 -8.96 -15.33
C MET A 516 -23.04 -8.94 -16.80
N GLN A 517 -22.10 -9.32 -17.66
CA GLN A 517 -22.37 -9.44 -19.09
C GLN A 517 -23.46 -10.50 -19.32
N GLY A 518 -24.23 -10.33 -20.39
CA GLY A 518 -25.28 -11.29 -20.75
C GLY A 518 -24.71 -12.69 -20.95
N LEU A 519 -25.41 -13.68 -20.40
CA LEU A 519 -25.05 -15.09 -20.56
C LEU A 519 -25.30 -15.55 -22.00
N GLN A 520 -24.46 -16.46 -22.50
CA GLN A 520 -24.66 -17.12 -23.79
C GLN A 520 -25.57 -18.35 -23.64
N ILE A 521 -26.45 -18.56 -24.61
CA ILE A 521 -27.39 -19.70 -24.59
C ILE A 521 -26.63 -21.00 -24.71
N GLY A 522 -26.99 -21.99 -23.88
CA GLY A 522 -26.38 -23.32 -23.94
C GLY A 522 -24.96 -23.39 -23.40
N GLN A 523 -24.44 -22.33 -22.77
CA GLN A 523 -23.10 -22.29 -22.19
C GLN A 523 -23.16 -22.21 -20.66
N LEU A 524 -22.51 -23.16 -19.98
CA LEU A 524 -22.29 -23.10 -18.54
C LEU A 524 -21.27 -22.00 -18.21
N THR A 525 -21.71 -20.99 -17.46
CA THR A 525 -20.88 -19.86 -17.07
C THR A 525 -20.62 -19.92 -15.56
N ARG A 526 -19.34 -19.87 -15.17
CA ARG A 526 -18.93 -19.79 -13.76
C ARG A 526 -18.66 -18.35 -13.38
N HIS A 527 -19.24 -17.91 -12.28
CA HIS A 527 -19.04 -16.59 -11.73
C HIS A 527 -18.28 -16.68 -10.42
N GLU A 528 -17.20 -15.91 -10.31
CA GLU A 528 -16.50 -15.63 -9.06
C GLU A 528 -16.56 -14.12 -8.78
N ILE A 529 -17.31 -13.74 -7.75
CA ILE A 529 -17.55 -12.33 -7.42
C ILE A 529 -16.85 -12.01 -6.10
N ASN A 530 -15.90 -11.08 -6.13
CA ASN A 530 -15.23 -10.61 -4.92
C ASN A 530 -16.21 -9.81 -4.04
N MET A 531 -16.26 -10.15 -2.75
CA MET A 531 -17.09 -9.51 -1.73
C MET A 531 -16.38 -8.28 -1.15
N THR A 532 -16.04 -7.33 -2.03
CA THR A 532 -15.38 -6.06 -1.70
C THR A 532 -15.99 -4.92 -2.50
N GLU A 533 -16.03 -3.71 -1.98
CA GLU A 533 -16.60 -2.52 -2.65
C GLU A 533 -15.86 -2.10 -3.93
N VAL A 534 -14.62 -2.58 -4.12
CA VAL A 534 -13.74 -2.16 -5.21
C VAL A 534 -14.23 -2.69 -6.57
N ARG A 535 -14.77 -1.79 -7.39
CA ARG A 535 -15.09 -1.97 -8.84
C ARG A 535 -16.16 -3.03 -9.18
N THR A 536 -16.59 -3.87 -8.23
CA THR A 536 -17.56 -4.96 -8.48
C THR A 536 -18.98 -4.58 -8.09
N TRP A 537 -19.20 -4.08 -6.88
CA TRP A 537 -20.52 -3.78 -6.33
C TRP A 537 -20.91 -2.31 -6.46
N LYS A 538 -22.20 -2.07 -6.65
CA LYS A 538 -22.79 -0.74 -6.82
C LYS A 538 -24.11 -0.66 -6.09
N TYR A 539 -24.59 0.56 -5.80
CA TYR A 539 -25.98 0.75 -5.43
C TYR A 539 -26.89 0.57 -6.66
N GLU A 540 -28.19 0.50 -6.44
CA GLU A 540 -29.20 0.39 -7.49
C GLU A 540 -29.14 1.56 -8.50
N ASP A 541 -28.76 2.76 -8.04
CA ASP A 541 -28.56 3.96 -8.87
C ASP A 541 -27.26 3.93 -9.72
N LYS A 542 -26.51 2.83 -9.66
CA LYS A 542 -25.23 2.57 -10.36
C LYS A 542 -24.03 3.38 -9.83
N LYS A 543 -24.16 4.11 -8.72
CA LYS A 543 -23.04 4.76 -8.04
C LYS A 543 -22.11 3.71 -7.39
N ALA A 544 -20.82 4.03 -7.31
CA ALA A 544 -19.85 3.18 -6.63
C ALA A 544 -20.12 3.18 -5.12
N MET A 545 -20.10 2.00 -4.51
CA MET A 545 -20.39 1.82 -3.09
C MET A 545 -19.17 2.14 -2.22
N THR A 546 -19.39 2.75 -1.05
CA THR A 546 -18.33 2.96 -0.05
C THR A 546 -18.09 1.67 0.74
N ARG A 547 -16.90 1.54 1.35
CA ARG A 547 -16.60 0.40 2.22
C ARG A 547 -17.56 0.34 3.41
N GLU A 548 -17.86 1.48 4.02
CA GLU A 548 -18.83 1.61 5.11
C GLU A 548 -20.21 1.08 4.71
N ASP A 549 -20.73 1.52 3.55
CA ASP A 549 -22.04 1.09 3.07
C ASP A 549 -22.05 -0.40 2.68
N PHE A 550 -20.94 -0.92 2.16
CA PHE A 550 -20.78 -2.35 1.89
C PHE A 550 -20.87 -3.17 3.18
N MET A 551 -20.15 -2.73 4.23
CA MET A 551 -20.16 -3.40 5.53
C MET A 551 -21.51 -3.30 6.23
N ASP A 552 -22.24 -2.17 6.07
CA ASP A 552 -23.60 -2.02 6.59
C ASP A 552 -24.58 -3.04 5.99
N VAL A 553 -24.45 -3.36 4.70
CA VAL A 553 -25.29 -4.38 4.05
C VAL A 553 -24.95 -5.76 4.59
N LEU A 554 -23.66 -6.08 4.75
CA LEU A 554 -23.22 -7.38 5.30
C LEU A 554 -23.47 -7.53 6.81
N PHE A 555 -23.62 -6.43 7.54
CA PHE A 555 -23.91 -6.44 8.97
C PHE A 555 -25.16 -7.25 9.29
N TYR A 556 -26.20 -7.09 8.48
CA TYR A 556 -27.43 -7.86 8.58
C TYR A 556 -28.09 -8.01 7.20
N VAL A 557 -27.79 -9.12 6.52
CA VAL A 557 -28.36 -9.47 5.22
C VAL A 557 -29.76 -10.02 5.41
N ASP A 558 -30.72 -9.41 4.73
CA ASP A 558 -32.12 -9.87 4.63
C ASP A 558 -32.20 -11.07 3.67
N TYR A 559 -31.71 -10.87 2.45
CA TYR A 559 -31.72 -11.89 1.42
C TYR A 559 -30.64 -11.66 0.36
N VAL A 560 -30.28 -12.76 -0.31
CA VAL A 560 -29.40 -12.79 -1.48
C VAL A 560 -30.17 -13.40 -2.65
N LEU A 561 -30.30 -12.64 -3.74
CA LEU A 561 -30.98 -13.06 -4.96
C LEU A 561 -29.99 -13.24 -6.11
N ILE A 562 -30.09 -14.36 -6.84
CA ILE A 562 -29.34 -14.61 -8.08
C ILE A 562 -30.34 -14.76 -9.22
N LYS A 563 -30.20 -13.94 -10.27
CA LYS A 563 -31.14 -13.90 -11.39
C LYS A 563 -31.25 -15.26 -12.08
N THR A 564 -32.48 -15.69 -12.34
CA THR A 564 -32.78 -16.99 -12.97
C THR A 564 -33.26 -16.84 -14.41
N SER A 565 -34.07 -15.81 -14.68
CA SER A 565 -34.68 -15.56 -15.98
C SER A 565 -33.68 -14.89 -16.93
N HIS A 566 -33.35 -15.54 -18.04
CA HIS A 566 -32.38 -15.08 -19.04
C HIS A 566 -32.91 -15.21 -20.48
N GLY A 567 -32.49 -14.29 -21.33
CA GLY A 567 -32.86 -14.32 -22.76
C GLY A 567 -34.35 -14.04 -22.99
N ASN A 568 -34.83 -14.42 -24.19
CA ASN A 568 -36.24 -14.32 -24.59
C ASN A 568 -36.75 -15.75 -24.81
N MET A 569 -37.95 -16.04 -24.29
CA MET A 569 -38.53 -17.39 -24.32
C MET A 569 -37.58 -18.46 -23.73
N MET A 570 -37.09 -18.21 -22.51
CA MET A 570 -36.31 -19.21 -21.76
C MET A 570 -37.13 -20.50 -21.61
N ARG A 571 -36.53 -21.66 -21.84
CA ARG A 571 -37.17 -22.97 -21.58
C ARG A 571 -36.89 -23.43 -20.17
N HIS A 572 -35.61 -23.40 -19.78
CA HIS A 572 -35.18 -23.70 -18.43
C HIS A 572 -33.85 -23.03 -18.10
N SER A 573 -33.62 -22.83 -16.80
CA SER A 573 -32.38 -22.30 -16.23
C SER A 573 -31.88 -23.23 -15.13
N ARG A 574 -30.57 -23.34 -14.98
CA ARG A 574 -29.90 -24.24 -14.04
C ARG A 574 -28.85 -23.48 -13.25
N ILE A 575 -28.80 -23.73 -11.95
CA ILE A 575 -27.78 -23.19 -11.05
C ILE A 575 -27.12 -24.30 -10.25
N SER A 576 -25.80 -24.21 -10.09
CA SER A 576 -24.98 -25.16 -9.33
C SER A 576 -23.76 -24.46 -8.73
N GLU A 577 -22.92 -25.20 -8.00
CA GLU A 577 -21.65 -24.71 -7.42
C GLU A 577 -21.79 -23.45 -6.53
N ILE A 578 -22.97 -23.22 -5.95
CA ILE A 578 -23.23 -22.06 -5.09
C ILE A 578 -22.38 -22.17 -3.82
N SER A 579 -21.54 -21.18 -3.58
CA SER A 579 -20.78 -21.06 -2.34
C SER A 579 -20.41 -19.62 -2.02
N MET A 580 -20.28 -19.30 -0.74
CA MET A 580 -19.76 -18.01 -0.26
C MET A 580 -18.61 -18.28 0.71
N GLU A 581 -17.47 -17.66 0.48
CA GLU A 581 -16.33 -17.74 1.40
C GLU A 581 -16.57 -16.82 2.60
N VAL A 582 -16.61 -17.40 3.80
CA VAL A 582 -16.75 -16.74 5.10
C VAL A 582 -15.61 -17.12 6.04
N VAL A 583 -15.58 -16.60 7.26
CA VAL A 583 -14.69 -17.05 8.35
C VAL A 583 -15.55 -17.55 9.51
N GLU A 584 -15.30 -18.77 9.98
CA GLU A 584 -15.99 -19.40 11.12
C GLU A 584 -15.14 -19.30 12.39
N GLU A 585 -15.78 -19.11 13.54
CA GLU A 585 -15.16 -19.23 14.87
C GLU A 585 -15.01 -20.72 15.24
N GLY A 586 -13.94 -21.39 14.81
CA GLY A 586 -13.75 -22.82 15.10
C GLY A 586 -12.44 -23.44 14.62
N ARG A 587 -12.10 -24.63 15.15
CA ARG A 587 -10.82 -25.32 14.88
C ARG A 587 -10.67 -25.61 13.38
N PRO A 588 -9.54 -25.23 12.76
CA PRO A 588 -9.35 -25.37 11.32
C PRO A 588 -9.18 -26.84 10.93
N SER A 589 -9.92 -27.29 9.91
CA SER A 589 -9.59 -28.50 9.15
C SER A 589 -8.64 -28.16 7.99
N VAL A 590 -7.78 -29.13 7.71
CA VAL A 590 -6.51 -29.06 6.96
C VAL A 590 -6.63 -28.40 5.58
N GLU A 591 -5.61 -27.58 5.26
CA GLU A 591 -5.35 -26.83 4.01
C GLU A 591 -6.42 -25.81 3.59
N ARG A 592 -6.31 -24.56 4.09
CA ARG A 592 -7.18 -23.45 3.64
C ARG A 592 -6.41 -22.18 3.36
N GLU A 593 -6.84 -21.45 2.33
CA GLU A 593 -6.41 -20.08 2.03
C GLU A 593 -6.77 -19.13 3.19
N TRP A 594 -5.91 -18.14 3.42
CA TRP A 594 -6.04 -17.18 4.51
C TRP A 594 -6.82 -15.94 4.08
N ALA A 595 -7.78 -15.54 4.91
CA ALA A 595 -8.53 -14.31 4.84
C ALA A 595 -7.71 -13.15 5.40
N HIS A 596 -7.04 -12.44 4.49
CA HIS A 596 -6.26 -11.26 4.85
C HIS A 596 -7.10 -9.98 5.03
N GLN A 597 -8.41 -10.02 4.77
CA GLN A 597 -9.28 -8.83 4.82
C GLN A 597 -10.32 -8.86 5.95
N ILE A 598 -10.27 -9.88 6.83
CA ILE A 598 -11.20 -10.02 7.94
C ILE A 598 -10.48 -9.77 9.27
N GLU A 599 -10.94 -8.74 9.96
CA GLU A 599 -10.41 -8.33 11.26
C GLU A 599 -11.00 -9.17 12.39
N LYS A 600 -10.19 -9.40 13.43
CA LYS A 600 -10.64 -9.82 14.75
C LYS A 600 -10.27 -8.74 15.74
N CYS A 601 -11.26 -8.01 16.22
CA CYS A 601 -11.11 -6.86 17.08
C CYS A 601 -11.01 -7.27 18.55
N ASP A 602 -10.23 -6.51 19.32
CA ASP A 602 -10.18 -6.66 20.78
C ASP A 602 -11.36 -5.91 21.40
N CYS A 603 -12.47 -6.62 21.62
CA CYS A 603 -13.72 -5.99 21.99
C CYS A 603 -13.75 -5.49 23.44
N PRO A 604 -14.24 -4.26 23.68
CA PRO A 604 -14.48 -3.76 25.03
C PRO A 604 -15.60 -4.54 25.72
N LEU A 605 -15.67 -4.44 27.05
CA LEU A 605 -16.69 -5.11 27.87
C LEU A 605 -18.10 -4.79 27.36
N GLY A 606 -18.93 -5.81 27.20
CA GLY A 606 -20.29 -5.71 26.64
C GLY A 606 -20.38 -5.88 25.12
N TYR A 607 -19.26 -5.98 24.41
CA TYR A 607 -19.21 -6.28 22.98
C TYR A 607 -18.44 -7.57 22.69
N SER A 608 -18.83 -8.27 21.63
CA SER A 608 -18.32 -9.59 21.23
C SER A 608 -18.42 -9.77 19.71
N GLY A 609 -17.89 -10.88 19.21
CA GLY A 609 -17.77 -11.19 17.78
C GLY A 609 -16.54 -10.56 17.12
N LEU A 610 -16.23 -10.98 15.89
CA LEU A 610 -15.00 -10.59 15.17
C LEU A 610 -14.85 -9.07 14.96
N SER A 611 -15.95 -8.32 14.87
CA SER A 611 -15.94 -6.86 14.66
C SER A 611 -16.56 -6.06 15.81
N CYS A 612 -16.77 -6.66 16.99
CA CYS A 612 -17.37 -6.02 18.17
C CYS A 612 -18.79 -5.48 17.96
N VAL A 613 -19.57 -6.17 17.13
CA VAL A 613 -20.93 -5.80 16.78
C VAL A 613 -21.98 -6.54 17.60
N SER A 614 -21.61 -7.70 18.15
CA SER A 614 -22.51 -8.54 18.93
C SER A 614 -22.46 -8.08 20.38
N VAL A 615 -23.61 -7.96 21.03
CA VAL A 615 -23.65 -7.63 22.46
C VAL A 615 -23.17 -8.85 23.23
N GLY A 616 -22.07 -8.71 23.96
CA GLY A 616 -21.60 -9.73 24.90
C GLY A 616 -22.57 -9.84 26.09
N CYS A 617 -22.65 -11.01 26.72
CA CYS A 617 -23.67 -11.45 27.69
C CYS A 617 -23.89 -10.63 28.98
N ALA A 618 -23.65 -9.32 29.01
CA ALA A 618 -23.74 -8.47 30.19
C ALA A 618 -24.37 -7.08 29.98
N ALA A 619 -25.19 -6.92 28.93
CA ALA A 619 -25.80 -5.63 28.63
C ALA A 619 -27.16 -5.70 27.93
N SER A 620 -27.98 -4.68 28.18
CA SER A 620 -29.25 -4.47 27.51
C SER A 620 -29.11 -3.53 26.31
N ARG A 621 -29.98 -3.74 25.32
CA ARG A 621 -29.99 -3.00 24.05
C ARG A 621 -30.74 -1.68 24.23
N ALA A 622 -30.03 -0.55 24.13
CA ALA A 622 -30.68 0.76 24.15
C ALA A 622 -31.03 1.26 22.74
N ASP A 623 -30.18 0.98 21.74
CA ASP A 623 -30.40 1.26 20.32
C ASP A 623 -29.43 0.42 19.43
N ILE A 624 -29.51 0.51 18.09
CA ILE A 624 -28.59 -0.19 17.17
C ILE A 624 -27.13 0.20 17.49
N GLY A 625 -26.39 -0.73 18.09
CA GLY A 625 -24.96 -0.60 18.36
C GLY A 625 -24.59 0.05 19.70
N SER A 626 -25.55 0.33 20.61
CA SER A 626 -25.25 0.84 21.95
C SER A 626 -25.63 -0.16 23.05
N CYS A 627 -24.60 -0.64 23.73
CA CYS A 627 -24.66 -1.55 24.87
C CYS A 627 -24.69 -0.75 26.18
N VAL A 628 -25.77 -0.86 26.96
CA VAL A 628 -25.83 -0.31 28.32
C VAL A 628 -25.62 -1.45 29.31
N GLN A 629 -24.63 -1.32 30.17
CA GLN A 629 -24.34 -2.32 31.20
C GLN A 629 -25.59 -2.63 32.03
N CYS A 630 -25.87 -3.91 32.24
CA CYS A 630 -27.02 -4.35 33.05
C CYS A 630 -26.95 -3.75 34.46
N GLN A 631 -28.03 -3.10 34.90
CA GLN A 631 -28.12 -2.47 36.22
C GLN A 631 -28.58 -3.46 37.30
N CYS A 632 -27.89 -4.60 37.43
CA CYS A 632 -28.24 -5.68 38.36
C CYS A 632 -27.72 -5.47 39.78
N ASN A 633 -27.54 -4.21 40.19
CA ASN A 633 -26.96 -3.82 41.48
C ASN A 633 -25.65 -4.53 41.86
N GLY A 634 -24.85 -5.06 40.91
CA GLY A 634 -23.64 -5.84 41.22
C GLY A 634 -23.88 -7.27 41.70
N HIS A 635 -25.12 -7.76 41.53
CA HIS A 635 -25.55 -9.10 41.92
C HIS A 635 -25.87 -10.01 40.73
N SER A 636 -25.80 -9.52 39.50
CA SER A 636 -25.75 -10.36 38.31
C SER A 636 -24.91 -9.68 37.23
N GLU A 637 -24.22 -10.48 36.43
CA GLU A 637 -23.49 -10.01 35.25
C GLU A 637 -24.28 -10.22 33.96
N ALA A 638 -25.48 -10.81 34.01
CA ALA A 638 -26.29 -11.10 32.83
C ALA A 638 -27.71 -10.53 32.98
N CYS A 639 -28.23 -9.92 31.91
CA CYS A 639 -29.61 -9.52 31.81
C CYS A 639 -30.17 -9.82 30.42
N ASP A 640 -31.48 -9.94 30.35
CA ASP A 640 -32.21 -10.12 29.11
C ASP A 640 -32.06 -8.87 28.21
N PRO A 641 -31.63 -9.01 26.94
CA PRO A 641 -31.31 -7.87 26.07
C PRO A 641 -32.49 -6.97 25.71
N GLU A 642 -33.72 -7.50 25.68
CA GLU A 642 -34.93 -6.76 25.30
C GLU A 642 -35.64 -6.17 26.51
N THR A 643 -35.74 -6.94 27.60
CA THR A 643 -36.49 -6.54 28.80
C THR A 643 -35.63 -5.86 29.85
N SER A 644 -34.29 -5.93 29.72
CA SER A 644 -33.32 -5.44 30.71
C SER A 644 -33.46 -6.09 32.10
N ILE A 645 -34.11 -7.25 32.19
CA ILE A 645 -34.32 -7.99 33.44
C ILE A 645 -33.09 -8.85 33.74
N CYS A 646 -32.56 -8.72 34.94
CA CYS A 646 -31.38 -9.46 35.39
C CYS A 646 -31.68 -10.96 35.50
N GLN A 647 -30.81 -11.78 34.91
CA GLN A 647 -30.91 -13.22 34.95
C GLN A 647 -30.00 -13.77 36.06
N ASN A 648 -30.46 -14.79 36.78
CA ASN A 648 -29.68 -15.49 37.80
C ASN A 648 -29.06 -14.56 38.86
N CYS A 649 -29.89 -13.79 39.56
CA CYS A 649 -29.45 -12.94 40.67
C CYS A 649 -28.66 -13.75 41.72
N GLN A 650 -27.39 -13.39 41.89
CA GLN A 650 -26.45 -13.98 42.83
C GLN A 650 -26.53 -13.31 44.21
N HIS A 651 -25.84 -13.89 45.19
CA HIS A 651 -25.78 -13.37 46.56
C HIS A 651 -27.15 -13.32 47.26
N ASN A 652 -28.03 -14.27 46.96
CA ASN A 652 -29.37 -14.41 47.54
C ASN A 652 -30.24 -13.16 47.37
N THR A 653 -30.12 -12.53 46.21
CA THR A 653 -30.95 -11.39 45.79
C THR A 653 -31.99 -11.85 44.76
N GLU A 654 -33.07 -11.08 44.62
CA GLU A 654 -34.14 -11.29 43.66
C GLU A 654 -34.71 -9.95 43.17
N GLY A 655 -35.69 -10.00 42.26
CA GLY A 655 -36.27 -8.82 41.60
C GLY A 655 -35.65 -8.56 40.23
N ASP A 656 -36.30 -7.69 39.43
CA ASP A 656 -35.92 -7.44 38.03
C ASP A 656 -34.50 -6.88 37.88
N ARG A 657 -33.97 -6.25 38.94
CA ARG A 657 -32.63 -5.68 39.02
C ARG A 657 -31.81 -6.27 40.17
N CYS A 658 -32.21 -7.42 40.69
CA CYS A 658 -31.60 -8.01 41.89
C CYS A 658 -31.61 -7.04 43.09
N GLU A 659 -32.64 -6.21 43.20
CA GLU A 659 -32.69 -5.07 44.12
C GLU A 659 -33.18 -5.39 45.53
N ARG A 660 -33.65 -6.62 45.77
CA ARG A 660 -34.13 -7.06 47.09
C ARG A 660 -33.53 -8.42 47.47
N CYS A 661 -33.55 -8.77 48.74
CA CYS A 661 -33.13 -10.11 49.18
C CYS A 661 -34.21 -11.14 48.86
N ALA A 662 -33.79 -12.33 48.43
CA ALA A 662 -34.68 -13.48 48.22
C ALA A 662 -35.40 -13.88 49.52
N PRO A 663 -36.53 -14.60 49.46
CA PRO A 663 -37.21 -15.15 50.62
C PRO A 663 -36.23 -15.86 51.54
N GLU A 664 -36.42 -15.72 52.86
CA GLU A 664 -35.53 -16.24 53.92
C GLU A 664 -34.21 -15.47 54.12
N TYR A 665 -33.96 -14.41 53.36
CA TYR A 665 -32.81 -13.52 53.53
C TYR A 665 -33.24 -12.08 53.85
N TYR A 666 -32.43 -11.37 54.64
CA TYR A 666 -32.68 -9.97 55.03
C TYR A 666 -31.41 -9.12 54.87
N GLY A 667 -31.60 -7.85 54.54
CA GLY A 667 -30.50 -6.91 54.35
C GLY A 667 -30.83 -5.79 53.38
N VAL A 668 -29.85 -4.92 53.14
CA VAL A 668 -29.98 -3.79 52.20
C VAL A 668 -29.01 -4.04 51.06
N VAL A 669 -29.53 -4.20 49.85
CA VAL A 669 -28.74 -4.40 48.63
C VAL A 669 -27.97 -3.13 48.29
N ARG A 670 -26.64 -3.21 48.34
CA ARG A 670 -25.68 -2.13 48.05
C ARG A 670 -24.61 -2.59 47.04
N GLY A 671 -24.76 -3.77 46.46
CA GLY A 671 -23.86 -4.36 45.48
C GLY A 671 -22.65 -5.07 46.04
N ARG A 672 -22.77 -5.67 47.23
CA ARG A 672 -21.74 -6.53 47.82
C ARG A 672 -22.27 -7.94 48.05
N PRO A 673 -21.41 -8.97 47.92
CA PRO A 673 -21.81 -10.37 48.15
C PRO A 673 -22.44 -10.68 49.52
N GLY A 674 -22.21 -9.85 50.54
CA GLY A 674 -22.70 -10.04 51.90
C GLY A 674 -23.90 -9.19 52.29
N ASP A 675 -24.58 -8.56 51.33
CA ASP A 675 -25.68 -7.64 51.61
C ASP A 675 -26.93 -8.35 52.13
N CYS A 676 -27.21 -9.57 51.65
CA CYS A 676 -28.33 -10.39 52.08
C CYS A 676 -27.86 -11.52 53.01
N LYS A 677 -28.34 -11.50 54.25
CA LYS A 677 -28.00 -12.48 55.29
C LYS A 677 -29.15 -13.43 55.54
N PRO A 678 -28.89 -14.73 55.78
CA PRO A 678 -29.94 -15.69 56.07
C PRO A 678 -30.60 -15.37 57.40
N CYS A 679 -31.92 -15.53 57.47
CA CYS A 679 -32.65 -15.60 58.73
C CYS A 679 -32.18 -16.84 59.52
N ALA A 680 -32.20 -16.77 60.86
CA ALA A 680 -31.72 -17.86 61.71
C ALA A 680 -32.53 -19.17 61.53
N PHE A 681 -33.72 -19.11 60.94
CA PHE A 681 -34.58 -20.25 60.65
C PHE A 681 -35.16 -20.11 59.24
N THR A 682 -35.07 -21.19 58.44
CA THR A 682 -35.42 -21.23 57.01
C THR A 682 -36.93 -21.17 56.73
N GLU A 683 -37.79 -21.18 57.75
CA GLU A 683 -39.26 -21.15 57.57
C GLU A 683 -39.90 -19.81 58.01
N ALA A 684 -39.11 -18.78 58.31
CA ALA A 684 -39.64 -17.50 58.78
C ALA A 684 -40.13 -16.62 57.61
N GLN A 685 -41.41 -16.22 57.62
CA GLN A 685 -41.97 -15.25 56.67
C GLN A 685 -41.47 -13.82 56.97
N LEU A 686 -41.12 -13.07 55.93
CA LEU A 686 -40.63 -11.68 56.04
C LEU A 686 -41.79 -10.69 55.82
N ASN A 687 -41.90 -9.65 56.66
CA ASN A 687 -42.82 -8.53 56.42
C ASN A 687 -42.04 -7.25 56.09
N GLU A 688 -42.51 -6.49 55.10
CA GLU A 688 -41.96 -5.17 54.75
C GLU A 688 -42.43 -4.09 55.74
N GLY A 689 -41.52 -3.61 56.58
CA GLY A 689 -41.69 -2.40 57.38
C GLY A 689 -40.90 -1.23 56.80
N LEU A 690 -41.45 -0.01 56.89
CA LEU A 690 -41.07 1.24 56.20
C LEU A 690 -39.60 1.72 56.32
N ASN A 691 -38.71 1.01 57.02
CA ASN A 691 -37.25 1.17 56.92
C ASN A 691 -36.47 0.09 57.68
N ASP A 692 -37.10 -1.05 58.01
CA ASP A 692 -36.47 -2.07 58.84
C ASP A 692 -37.13 -3.46 58.68
N TYR A 693 -36.36 -4.42 58.17
CA TYR A 693 -36.83 -5.79 57.92
C TYR A 693 -36.94 -6.57 59.23
N HIS A 694 -38.06 -7.26 59.42
CA HIS A 694 -38.35 -8.08 60.59
C HIS A 694 -38.96 -9.43 60.16
N CYS A 695 -38.64 -10.50 60.88
CA CYS A 695 -39.33 -11.79 60.72
C CYS A 695 -40.75 -11.65 61.29
N ALA A 696 -41.77 -11.92 60.47
CA ALA A 696 -43.18 -11.68 60.79
C ALA A 696 -43.76 -12.70 61.78
N ALA A 697 -43.19 -13.91 61.85
CA ALA A 697 -43.60 -14.96 62.76
C ALA A 697 -42.41 -15.84 63.13
N CYS A 698 -41.94 -15.74 64.38
CA CYS A 698 -40.93 -16.65 64.89
C CYS A 698 -41.54 -18.01 65.22
N PRO A 699 -40.86 -19.13 64.88
CA PRO A 699 -41.29 -20.47 65.29
C PRO A 699 -41.45 -20.58 66.81
N GLU A 700 -42.25 -21.54 67.26
CA GLU A 700 -42.48 -21.77 68.70
C GLU A 700 -41.15 -21.88 69.46
N GLY A 701 -41.04 -21.13 70.56
CA GLY A 701 -39.82 -21.07 71.36
C GLY A 701 -38.73 -20.10 70.86
N HIS A 702 -38.96 -19.33 69.79
CA HIS A 702 -38.01 -18.32 69.28
C HIS A 702 -38.57 -16.89 69.40
N VAL A 703 -37.72 -15.93 69.73
CA VAL A 703 -38.06 -14.50 69.88
C VAL A 703 -36.91 -13.61 69.38
N GLY A 704 -37.23 -12.36 69.11
CA GLY A 704 -36.29 -11.39 68.55
C GLY A 704 -36.72 -10.94 67.17
N LYS A 705 -36.14 -9.84 66.70
CA LYS A 705 -36.55 -9.19 65.45
C LYS A 705 -36.23 -10.05 64.22
N TYR A 706 -35.24 -10.94 64.36
CA TYR A 706 -34.76 -11.89 63.36
C TYR A 706 -34.87 -13.34 63.90
N CYS A 707 -35.74 -13.58 64.89
CA CYS A 707 -35.89 -14.86 65.60
C CYS A 707 -34.58 -15.42 66.16
N GLU A 708 -33.69 -14.51 66.57
CA GLU A 708 -32.28 -14.79 66.84
C GLU A 708 -31.99 -15.18 68.30
N ARG A 709 -33.03 -15.38 69.11
CA ARG A 709 -32.96 -15.74 70.54
C ARG A 709 -34.07 -16.73 70.90
N CYS A 710 -33.87 -17.50 71.95
CA CYS A 710 -34.93 -18.36 72.50
C CYS A 710 -35.90 -17.59 73.37
N ALA A 711 -37.18 -17.94 73.26
CA ALA A 711 -38.26 -17.44 74.11
C ALA A 711 -38.04 -17.88 75.57
N THR A 712 -38.62 -17.16 76.51
CA THR A 712 -38.60 -17.55 77.93
C THR A 712 -39.17 -18.97 78.09
N GLY A 713 -38.43 -19.86 78.77
CA GLY A 713 -38.80 -21.28 78.92
C GLY A 713 -38.21 -22.20 77.83
N TYR A 714 -37.41 -21.66 76.92
CA TYR A 714 -36.63 -22.40 75.93
C TYR A 714 -35.15 -22.06 76.06
N HIS A 715 -34.26 -22.99 75.70
CA HIS A 715 -32.81 -22.82 75.73
C HIS A 715 -32.16 -23.29 74.42
N SER A 716 -30.96 -22.75 74.11
CA SER A 716 -29.99 -23.17 73.06
C SER A 716 -29.38 -21.91 72.42
N ASP A 717 -28.47 -22.07 71.45
CA ASP A 717 -28.01 -20.99 70.59
C ASP A 717 -28.59 -21.16 69.16
N PRO A 718 -29.71 -20.49 68.82
CA PRO A 718 -30.34 -20.60 67.50
C PRO A 718 -29.52 -19.96 66.38
N ARG A 719 -28.39 -19.29 66.67
CA ARG A 719 -27.47 -18.75 65.66
C ARG A 719 -26.38 -19.75 65.26
N ALA A 720 -26.23 -20.84 66.01
CA ALA A 720 -25.29 -21.90 65.68
C ALA A 720 -25.85 -22.76 64.52
N PRO A 721 -25.01 -23.28 63.61
CA PRO A 721 -25.47 -24.17 62.54
C PRO A 721 -26.24 -25.37 63.09
N GLY A 722 -27.53 -25.49 62.75
CA GLY A 722 -28.43 -26.54 63.25
C GLY A 722 -28.98 -26.33 64.67
N GLY A 723 -28.71 -25.19 65.30
CA GLY A 723 -29.25 -24.84 66.62
C GLY A 723 -30.73 -24.52 66.57
N LYS A 724 -31.54 -25.21 67.38
CA LYS A 724 -32.97 -24.93 67.58
C LYS A 724 -33.23 -24.64 69.06
N CYS A 725 -34.20 -23.78 69.35
CA CYS A 725 -34.64 -23.56 70.73
C CYS A 725 -35.42 -24.78 71.24
N GLU A 726 -34.95 -25.37 72.33
CA GLU A 726 -35.57 -26.53 72.98
C GLU A 726 -36.27 -26.10 74.26
N GLN A 727 -37.45 -26.67 74.52
CA GLN A 727 -38.20 -26.36 75.73
C GLN A 727 -37.46 -26.86 76.98
N CYS A 728 -37.41 -26.01 78.00
CA CYS A 728 -36.83 -26.37 79.28
C CYS A 728 -37.72 -27.33 80.06
N LYS A 729 -37.21 -28.54 80.27
CA LYS A 729 -37.91 -29.62 81.00
C LYS A 729 -37.58 -29.59 82.50
N CYS A 730 -37.75 -28.45 83.16
CA CYS A 730 -37.48 -28.35 84.60
C CYS A 730 -38.51 -29.17 85.39
N ASP A 731 -38.02 -30.00 86.32
CA ASP A 731 -38.87 -30.82 87.18
C ASP A 731 -39.69 -29.93 88.11
N THR A 732 -41.00 -30.18 88.18
CA THR A 732 -41.96 -29.35 88.92
C THR A 732 -41.76 -29.39 90.43
N TYR A 733 -41.05 -30.39 90.96
CA TYR A 733 -40.80 -30.56 92.39
C TYR A 733 -39.34 -30.27 92.77
N GLY A 734 -38.40 -30.63 91.88
CA GLY A 734 -36.97 -30.46 92.08
C GLY A 734 -36.43 -29.10 91.67
N ALA A 735 -37.15 -28.29 90.89
CA ALA A 735 -36.74 -26.95 90.48
C ALA A 735 -37.63 -25.85 91.06
N TRP A 736 -37.05 -24.67 91.29
CA TRP A 736 -37.83 -23.46 91.57
C TRP A 736 -38.67 -23.06 90.33
N PRO A 737 -39.85 -22.44 90.50
CA PRO A 737 -40.70 -21.97 89.41
C PRO A 737 -40.13 -20.71 88.75
N GLN A 738 -38.96 -20.84 88.14
CA GLN A 738 -38.29 -19.82 87.34
C GLN A 738 -37.81 -20.42 86.01
N PRO A 739 -37.72 -19.60 84.95
CA PRO A 739 -37.15 -20.03 83.69
C PRO A 739 -35.71 -20.53 83.86
N CYS A 740 -35.39 -21.62 83.17
CA CYS A 740 -34.03 -22.13 82.95
C CYS A 740 -33.08 -21.07 82.34
N ASP A 741 -31.77 -21.32 82.42
CA ASP A 741 -30.78 -20.53 81.69
C ASP A 741 -30.95 -20.65 80.15
N LEU A 742 -30.98 -19.50 79.45
CA LEU A 742 -31.33 -19.40 78.03
C LEU A 742 -30.32 -20.08 77.07
N ARG A 743 -29.07 -20.33 77.48
CA ARG A 743 -28.07 -21.00 76.63
C ARG A 743 -27.86 -22.45 77.03
N SER A 744 -27.70 -22.70 78.33
CA SER A 744 -27.36 -24.02 78.86
C SER A 744 -28.57 -24.87 79.20
N GLY A 745 -29.76 -24.29 79.35
CA GLY A 745 -30.96 -25.02 79.78
C GLY A 745 -30.93 -25.48 81.23
N GLN A 746 -29.99 -24.99 82.04
CA GLN A 746 -29.87 -25.37 83.43
C GLN A 746 -31.03 -24.77 84.23
N CYS A 747 -31.82 -25.64 84.85
CA CYS A 747 -32.87 -25.27 85.79
C CYS A 747 -32.27 -24.95 87.16
N ARG A 748 -32.91 -24.05 87.91
CA ARG A 748 -32.49 -23.71 89.26
C ARG A 748 -33.07 -24.71 90.25
N CYS A 749 -32.26 -25.67 90.68
CA CYS A 749 -32.72 -26.74 91.56
C CYS A 749 -33.00 -26.24 92.99
N HIS A 750 -34.01 -26.82 93.62
CA HIS A 750 -34.17 -26.75 95.06
C HIS A 750 -32.96 -27.38 95.76
N PRO A 751 -32.65 -26.97 97.00
CA PRO A 751 -31.62 -27.64 97.79
C PRO A 751 -31.90 -29.15 97.80
N TRP A 752 -30.85 -29.97 97.68
CA TRP A 752 -30.93 -31.44 97.63
C TRP A 752 -31.53 -32.07 96.35
N ALA A 753 -31.83 -31.27 95.32
CA ALA A 753 -32.03 -31.73 93.94
C ALA A 753 -30.84 -31.32 93.05
N THR A 754 -30.56 -32.11 92.01
CA THR A 754 -29.41 -31.96 91.10
C THR A 754 -29.76 -32.36 89.67
N GLY A 755 -28.84 -32.10 88.75
CA GLY A 755 -28.98 -32.34 87.32
C GLY A 755 -29.55 -31.14 86.56
N ARG A 756 -29.47 -31.19 85.22
CA ARG A 756 -29.87 -30.09 84.33
C ARG A 756 -31.34 -29.69 84.47
N THR A 757 -32.20 -30.70 84.61
CA THR A 757 -33.66 -30.55 84.78
C THR A 757 -34.10 -30.60 86.24
N CYS A 758 -33.17 -30.78 87.18
CA CYS A 758 -33.48 -30.97 88.62
C CYS A 758 -34.35 -32.18 88.97
N ILE A 759 -34.42 -33.17 88.08
CA ILE A 759 -35.21 -34.41 88.31
C ILE A 759 -34.49 -35.38 89.27
N GLN A 760 -33.17 -35.26 89.42
CA GLN A 760 -32.39 -36.17 90.26
C GLN A 760 -32.33 -35.62 91.67
N CYS A 761 -32.69 -36.43 92.66
CA CYS A 761 -32.49 -36.08 94.06
C CYS A 761 -31.08 -36.51 94.48
N MET A 762 -30.44 -35.73 95.35
CA MET A 762 -29.17 -36.13 95.95
C MET A 762 -29.36 -37.39 96.79
N GLU A 763 -28.28 -38.16 97.00
CA GLU A 763 -28.34 -39.39 97.78
C GLU A 763 -29.05 -39.16 99.13
N ARG A 764 -29.92 -40.11 99.50
CA ARG A 764 -30.78 -40.08 100.71
C ARG A 764 -31.92 -39.06 100.69
N HIS A 765 -32.33 -38.56 99.53
CA HIS A 765 -33.49 -37.68 99.38
C HIS A 765 -34.46 -38.21 98.31
N VAL A 766 -35.76 -37.99 98.51
CA VAL A 766 -36.82 -38.32 97.55
C VAL A 766 -37.57 -37.04 97.19
N CYS A 767 -37.67 -36.76 95.89
CA CYS A 767 -38.38 -35.60 95.35
C CYS A 767 -39.80 -36.04 94.97
N GLY A 768 -40.80 -35.31 95.45
CA GLY A 768 -42.19 -35.62 95.14
C GLY A 768 -43.14 -34.47 95.46
N PRO A 769 -44.46 -34.69 95.35
CA PRO A 769 -45.48 -33.66 95.51
C PRO A 769 -45.49 -32.96 96.87
N SER A 770 -44.91 -33.59 97.88
CA SER A 770 -44.82 -33.10 99.26
C SER A 770 -43.52 -32.34 99.55
N GLY A 771 -42.68 -32.08 98.53
CA GLY A 771 -41.34 -31.48 98.67
C GLY A 771 -40.21 -32.52 98.66
N ILE A 772 -38.97 -32.07 98.86
CA ILE A 772 -37.79 -32.95 98.91
C ILE A 772 -37.61 -33.44 100.35
N MET A 773 -37.81 -34.73 100.58
CA MET A 773 -37.74 -35.35 101.91
C MET A 773 -36.50 -36.24 102.06
N CYS A 774 -35.85 -36.17 103.23
CA CYS A 774 -34.72 -37.02 103.58
C CYS A 774 -35.19 -38.43 103.97
N THR A 775 -34.62 -39.48 103.37
CA THR A 775 -34.90 -40.87 103.69
C THR A 775 -34.04 -41.31 104.87
N HIS A 776 -34.43 -40.93 106.09
CA HIS A 776 -33.94 -41.53 107.33
C HIS A 776 -35.11 -41.86 108.24
N THR A 777 -35.49 -43.13 108.27
CA THR A 777 -36.18 -43.75 109.40
C THR A 777 -35.20 -44.72 110.06
N ASN A 778 -34.73 -44.36 111.26
CA ASN A 778 -34.27 -45.35 112.24
C ASN A 778 -34.87 -44.98 113.60
N ILE A 779 -35.87 -45.77 113.99
CA ILE A 779 -36.39 -45.88 115.34
C ILE A 779 -35.46 -46.83 116.11
N THR A 780 -34.96 -46.42 117.26
CA THR A 780 -34.63 -47.33 118.37
C THR A 780 -35.02 -46.65 119.69
N TYR A 781 -35.98 -47.28 120.37
CA TYR A 781 -36.47 -47.17 121.76
C TYR A 781 -36.41 -45.83 122.50
#